data_AF-A0AAV1TW21-F1
#
_entry.id   AF-A0AAV1TW21-F1
#
_cell.length_a   1.000
_cell.length_b   1.000
_cell.length_c   1.000
_cell.angle_alpha   90.00
_cell.angle_beta   90.00
_cell.angle_gamma   90.00
#
_symmetry.space_group_name_H-M   'P 1'
#
loop_
_entity.id
_entity.type
_entity.pdbx_description
1 polymer ?
#
loop_
_entity_poly.entity_id
_entity_poly.type
_entity_poly.pdbx_seq_one_letter_code
_entity_poly.pdbx_strand_id
1 'polypeptide(L)'
;MTSSPPALDNMLPLATSAPSQPPAPPTTSILKTKTKKKKPGRTPSLIWQLLTDEPDPQRRNSASCKHCKHQVLYYKKSEQAIRHLKKCPEFQELQHQFSFVHQFADVLPIYNQKINAKGPMKKRLKSETPMQLQHSGAQAQAQVQMDVQQALQDQLQHVHGSMTCTSAALNQAAVQHAQVMNQMAMQQSMSESLVDVGMALKDDSVDKPETGVKDRNGKHPPLSSTQLDMFEEAMAMHAYVTGITFEAFEDSHLARAMALLRPNVKLPEKKKLEGELMSRCYEKMHKQVWGYLSASSARVCLKRDAWSNLNLYHSSNPEDAYVTYMAVNNEKRFFLESEKAAGNEKKFNAIMIAQDIKRMMQPIVSNVSGVVTGSTVYHSRAWDMLKAEYPTKFFYGCICHALHLAIMDIFGPEKSLDNDPRRVTPQVPMDFPFQDLVELNKNCNELLLFFSSYQFAPKHKTFDSQLLHTFKNFANVSHIMSWGTLAARFRVLIQLEDVFQTIVSDPKFVASESSENQRVIRQSIKKFMLSINRKMTLEKAITILTPIELILYKFQDDRAPISEVYFESKHLLTDFDAVFGLTTVELEYIKRVVTERWQYVLSEAHGLAFLLDPRYIGKSMTRDYREQIEELIFNFPETDQDTGVNEERRRAMTAEYVDYVSYAKNQRNNRTYKWELLEKGNRSPLQFWQMDAEDWPHLRSLALALFSLAPSSVGSEKSLCVNVLAQSSHRNKFTFEEMRRLAFICINDSQFPGGEAQNNTVSDFGVGDTALSPDGMMMWMI
;
A
#
# COMPACT_ATOMS: atom_id res chain seq x y z
N MET A 1 79.48 5.86 -49.86
CA MET A 1 80.28 7.10 -49.69
C MET A 1 79.68 7.84 -48.51
N THR A 2 80.17 7.53 -47.31
CA THR A 2 81.26 8.24 -46.60
C THR A 2 80.70 9.51 -45.93
N SER A 3 80.32 9.47 -44.65
CA SER A 3 81.16 9.40 -43.43
C SER A 3 81.38 10.79 -42.84
N SER A 4 80.76 11.15 -41.71
CA SER A 4 81.26 10.97 -40.32
C SER A 4 81.83 12.32 -39.75
N PRO A 5 82.26 12.43 -38.47
CA PRO A 5 81.68 13.26 -37.37
C PRO A 5 82.83 14.12 -36.74
N PRO A 6 83.14 14.28 -35.41
CA PRO A 6 82.49 14.02 -34.09
C PRO A 6 82.59 15.22 -33.09
N ALA A 7 82.14 15.19 -31.82
CA ALA A 7 82.80 14.65 -30.59
C ALA A 7 82.16 15.37 -29.35
N LEU A 8 82.19 14.97 -28.07
CA LEU A 8 82.36 13.76 -27.24
C LEU A 8 82.33 14.29 -25.78
N ASP A 9 81.68 13.62 -24.82
CA ASP A 9 82.43 13.02 -23.70
C ASP A 9 81.60 12.02 -22.89
N ASN A 10 82.30 11.00 -22.39
CA ASN A 10 81.85 9.74 -21.80
C ASN A 10 81.83 9.78 -20.26
N MET A 11 81.09 8.84 -19.63
CA MET A 11 81.62 7.82 -18.70
C MET A 11 80.49 6.90 -18.17
N LEU A 12 80.71 5.59 -18.27
CA LEU A 12 79.97 4.43 -17.73
C LEU A 12 81.06 3.43 -17.26
N PRO A 13 80.86 2.44 -16.33
CA PRO A 13 80.04 1.25 -16.67
C PRO A 13 79.51 0.30 -15.53
N LEU A 14 78.75 -0.72 -15.98
CA LEU A 14 78.67 -2.16 -15.55
C LEU A 14 77.78 -2.67 -14.37
N ALA A 15 76.61 -3.21 -14.77
CA ALA A 15 75.98 -4.55 -14.55
C ALA A 15 75.88 -5.26 -13.16
N THR A 16 74.65 -5.66 -12.74
CA THR A 16 74.09 -7.05 -12.68
C THR A 16 72.93 -7.22 -11.65
N SER A 17 72.03 -8.19 -11.95
CA SER A 17 71.00 -8.87 -11.11
C SER A 17 69.57 -8.28 -11.04
N ALA A 18 68.59 -9.17 -11.24
CA ALA A 18 67.13 -8.96 -11.12
C ALA A 18 66.61 -9.36 -9.71
N PRO A 19 65.29 -9.35 -9.45
CA PRO A 19 64.43 -8.23 -9.07
C PRO A 19 64.02 -8.29 -7.58
N SER A 20 63.81 -7.14 -6.92
CA SER A 20 63.28 -7.10 -5.54
C SER A 20 62.21 -6.01 -5.36
N GLN A 21 61.03 -6.42 -4.90
CA GLN A 21 59.93 -5.57 -4.42
C GLN A 21 60.34 -4.65 -3.25
N PRO A 22 59.69 -3.49 -3.08
CA PRO A 22 59.63 -2.79 -1.79
C PRO A 22 58.15 -2.48 -1.36
N PRO A 23 57.87 -2.05 -0.12
CA PRO A 23 57.57 -2.96 0.99
C PRO A 23 56.17 -2.73 1.61
N ALA A 24 55.72 -3.70 2.41
CA ALA A 24 54.49 -3.67 3.19
C ALA A 24 54.52 -2.62 4.35
N PRO A 25 53.37 -2.07 4.75
CA PRO A 25 53.27 -1.07 5.81
C PRO A 25 53.39 -1.70 7.22
N PRO A 26 53.81 -0.91 8.24
CA PRO A 26 54.28 -1.44 9.51
C PRO A 26 53.13 -1.81 10.45
N THR A 27 53.37 -2.87 11.22
CA THR A 27 52.57 -3.28 12.38
C THR A 27 53.37 -3.01 13.65
N THR A 28 52.79 -2.33 14.64
CA THR A 28 53.23 -2.52 16.03
C THR A 28 52.06 -2.44 17.00
N SER A 29 51.91 -3.54 17.75
CA SER A 29 51.04 -3.78 18.91
C SER A 29 51.18 -2.72 20.00
N ILE A 30 50.20 -2.56 20.92
CA ILE A 30 50.29 -3.09 22.29
C ILE A 30 48.98 -2.88 23.10
N LEU A 31 48.69 -3.88 23.95
CA LEU A 31 47.85 -3.93 25.18
C LEU A 31 46.31 -3.96 25.11
N LYS A 32 45.78 -5.19 25.22
CA LYS A 32 44.42 -5.49 25.71
C LYS A 32 44.29 -5.11 27.19
N THR A 33 43.50 -4.08 27.48
CA THR A 33 42.86 -3.90 28.80
C THR A 33 41.35 -4.08 28.66
N LYS A 34 40.79 -4.97 29.48
CA LYS A 34 39.34 -5.23 29.54
C LYS A 34 38.62 -3.96 30.03
N THR A 35 37.92 -3.27 29.13
CA THR A 35 36.95 -2.23 29.51
C THR A 35 35.61 -2.48 28.80
N LYS A 36 34.53 -2.36 29.57
CA LYS A 36 33.15 -2.69 29.19
C LYS A 36 32.71 -1.92 27.93
N LYS A 37 32.25 -2.63 26.90
CA LYS A 37 31.68 -2.03 25.67
C LYS A 37 30.51 -1.10 26.02
N LYS A 38 30.67 0.21 25.77
CA LYS A 38 29.59 1.22 25.74
C LYS A 38 28.99 1.28 24.34
N LYS A 39 27.67 1.42 24.25
CA LYS A 39 26.88 1.56 23.01
C LYS A 39 27.43 2.70 22.12
N PRO A 40 27.42 2.58 20.77
CA PRO A 40 27.83 3.67 19.89
C PRO A 40 26.82 4.83 19.96
N GLY A 41 27.33 6.04 20.24
CA GLY A 41 26.53 7.26 20.32
C GLY A 41 26.22 7.84 18.94
N ARG A 42 25.17 8.68 18.90
CA ARG A 42 24.69 9.43 17.73
C ARG A 42 25.83 10.20 17.03
N THR A 43 25.84 10.19 15.70
CA THR A 43 26.79 10.93 14.86
C THR A 43 26.76 12.44 15.19
N PRO A 44 27.92 13.14 15.27
CA PRO A 44 27.96 14.57 15.57
C PRO A 44 27.21 15.39 14.52
N SER A 45 26.51 16.44 14.97
CA SER A 45 25.80 17.36 14.07
C SER A 45 26.78 18.12 13.17
N LEU A 46 26.50 18.17 11.87
CA LEU A 46 27.30 18.88 10.85
C LEU A 46 27.47 20.39 11.13
N ILE A 47 26.60 20.98 11.96
CA ILE A 47 26.68 22.40 12.37
C ILE A 47 28.00 22.77 13.04
N TRP A 48 28.67 21.80 13.66
CA TRP A 48 29.95 22.02 14.31
C TRP A 48 31.05 22.35 13.31
N GLN A 49 30.99 21.76 12.10
CA GLN A 49 31.91 22.06 10.99
C GLN A 49 31.70 23.48 10.43
N LEU A 50 30.51 24.05 10.60
CA LEU A 50 30.23 25.45 10.26
C LEU A 50 30.73 26.41 11.33
N LEU A 51 30.66 26.03 12.60
CA LEU A 51 31.06 26.89 13.70
C LEU A 51 32.58 26.99 13.83
N THR A 52 33.30 25.86 13.80
CA THR A 52 34.71 25.82 14.20
C THR A 52 35.46 24.69 13.49
N ASP A 53 36.77 24.87 13.30
CA ASP A 53 37.67 23.84 12.78
C ASP A 53 38.38 23.06 13.90
N GLU A 54 38.03 23.34 15.17
CA GLU A 54 38.54 22.59 16.32
C GLU A 54 38.08 21.12 16.31
N PRO A 55 38.90 20.17 16.78
CA PRO A 55 38.51 18.77 16.86
C PRO A 55 37.51 18.52 18.02
N ASP A 56 36.48 17.73 17.73
CA ASP A 56 35.43 17.31 18.69
C ASP A 56 34.73 18.46 19.47
N PRO A 57 34.24 19.52 18.79
CA PRO A 57 33.61 20.65 19.48
C PRO A 57 32.35 20.22 20.24
N GLN A 58 31.60 19.21 19.77
CA GLN A 58 30.47 18.62 20.51
C GLN A 58 30.80 18.14 21.95
N ARG A 59 32.08 17.92 22.27
CA ARG A 59 32.53 17.45 23.60
C ARG A 59 32.95 18.59 24.53
N ARG A 60 33.10 19.80 24.01
CA ARG A 60 33.53 20.99 24.76
C ARG A 60 32.33 21.81 25.26
N ASN A 61 32.63 22.75 26.16
CA ASN A 61 31.65 23.69 26.70
C ASN A 61 31.70 25.06 25.99
N SER A 62 32.65 25.24 25.08
CA SER A 62 32.80 26.42 24.24
C SER A 62 33.71 26.10 23.04
N ALA A 63 33.59 26.89 21.97
CA ALA A 63 34.55 26.96 20.87
C ALA A 63 34.53 28.36 20.24
N SER A 64 35.64 28.76 19.65
CA SER A 64 35.70 30.01 18.89
C SER A 64 35.04 29.83 17.52
N CYS A 65 34.21 30.79 17.13
CA CYS A 65 33.62 30.85 15.79
C CYS A 65 34.72 31.14 14.76
N LYS A 66 34.84 30.33 13.71
CA LYS A 66 35.88 30.54 12.70
C LYS A 66 35.69 31.80 11.85
N HIS A 67 34.46 32.33 11.80
CA HIS A 67 34.06 33.52 11.04
C HIS A 67 34.38 34.80 11.83
N CYS A 68 33.75 35.01 12.99
CA CYS A 68 33.91 36.24 13.79
C CYS A 68 34.88 36.15 14.96
N LYS A 69 35.52 35.00 15.14
CA LYS A 69 36.44 34.70 16.27
C LYS A 69 35.81 34.80 17.66
N HIS A 70 34.52 35.13 17.76
CA HIS A 70 33.79 35.22 19.02
C HIS A 70 33.69 33.84 19.70
N GLN A 71 33.91 33.80 21.01
CA GLN A 71 33.83 32.57 21.77
C GLN A 71 32.37 32.20 22.06
N VAL A 72 31.91 31.12 21.44
CA VAL A 72 30.55 30.63 21.64
C VAL A 72 30.57 29.62 22.78
N LEU A 73 29.95 29.99 23.90
CA LEU A 73 29.68 29.06 24.99
C LEU A 73 28.53 28.13 24.58
N TYR A 74 28.64 26.84 24.86
CA TYR A 74 27.58 25.87 24.61
C TYR A 74 27.77 24.63 25.49
N TYR A 75 26.75 24.15 26.19
CA TYR A 75 26.89 22.95 27.03
C TYR A 75 26.58 21.68 26.23
N LYS A 76 27.53 21.19 25.42
CA LYS A 76 27.41 19.98 24.58
C LYS A 76 26.14 19.94 23.70
N LYS A 77 25.66 21.11 23.27
CA LYS A 77 24.41 21.30 22.49
C LYS A 77 24.68 22.21 21.29
N SER A 78 24.28 21.76 20.11
CA SER A 78 24.42 22.52 18.86
C SER A 78 23.55 23.78 18.80
N GLU A 79 22.53 23.91 19.63
CA GLU A 79 21.57 25.03 19.60
C GLU A 79 22.22 26.40 19.84
N GLN A 80 23.26 26.47 20.66
CA GLN A 80 23.97 27.73 20.95
C GLN A 80 24.93 28.10 19.80
N ALA A 81 25.52 27.11 19.13
CA ALA A 81 26.28 27.29 17.89
C ALA A 81 25.39 27.86 16.77
N ILE A 82 24.18 27.30 16.58
CA ILE A 82 23.20 27.79 15.60
C ILE A 82 22.80 29.23 15.91
N ARG A 83 22.47 29.53 17.18
CA ARG A 83 22.09 30.89 17.60
C ARG A 83 23.17 31.92 17.32
N HIS A 84 24.44 31.54 17.49
CA HIS A 84 25.56 32.41 17.17
C HIS A 84 25.70 32.61 15.65
N LEU A 85 25.70 31.53 14.85
CA LEU A 85 25.86 31.62 13.39
C LEU A 85 24.76 32.47 12.73
N LYS A 86 23.52 32.43 13.24
CA LYS A 86 22.43 33.34 12.80
C LYS A 86 22.70 34.82 13.00
N LYS A 87 23.51 35.15 14.02
CA LYS A 87 23.80 36.53 14.44
C LYS A 87 25.21 36.96 14.04
N CYS A 88 25.98 36.06 13.42
CA CYS A 88 27.34 36.32 12.97
C CYS A 88 27.28 36.94 11.57
N PRO A 89 27.56 38.24 11.42
CA PRO A 89 27.39 38.94 10.14
C PRO A 89 28.28 38.34 9.05
N GLU A 90 29.54 38.04 9.38
CA GLU A 90 30.51 37.47 8.43
C GLU A 90 30.11 36.07 7.96
N PHE A 91 29.44 35.28 8.79
CA PHE A 91 28.90 33.99 8.36
C PHE A 91 27.67 34.15 7.46
N GLN A 92 26.80 35.13 7.74
CA GLN A 92 25.59 35.37 6.95
C GLN A 92 25.94 35.81 5.52
N GLU A 93 27.01 36.59 5.32
CA GLU A 93 27.48 36.97 3.98
C GLU A 93 28.03 35.77 3.17
N LEU A 94 28.64 34.80 3.84
CA LEU A 94 29.23 33.61 3.21
C LEU A 94 28.26 32.42 3.10
N GLN A 95 27.02 32.56 3.58
CA GLN A 95 26.06 31.46 3.69
C GLN A 95 25.77 30.78 2.33
N HIS A 96 25.78 31.54 1.23
CA HIS A 96 25.53 31.04 -0.12
C HIS A 96 26.61 30.06 -0.63
N GLN A 97 27.80 30.05 -0.04
CA GLN A 97 28.91 29.17 -0.44
C GLN A 97 28.79 27.76 0.16
N PHE A 98 27.89 27.55 1.13
CA PHE A 98 27.71 26.26 1.81
C PHE A 98 26.42 25.58 1.35
N SER A 99 26.50 24.77 0.29
CA SER A 99 25.37 24.10 -0.38
C SER A 99 24.47 23.27 0.56
N PHE A 100 25.00 22.75 1.67
CA PHE A 100 24.24 21.97 2.63
C PHE A 100 23.44 22.81 3.64
N VAL A 101 23.61 24.14 3.68
CA VAL A 101 22.84 25.01 4.60
C VAL A 101 21.34 25.00 4.26
N HIS A 102 20.98 24.73 3.01
CA HIS A 102 19.58 24.50 2.58
C HIS A 102 18.92 23.30 3.27
N GLN A 103 19.69 22.31 3.77
CA GLN A 103 19.16 21.17 4.53
C GLN A 103 18.69 21.54 5.95
N PHE A 104 19.00 22.75 6.43
CA PHE A 104 18.65 23.21 7.78
C PHE A 104 17.65 24.38 7.80
N ALA A 105 17.18 24.85 6.63
CA ALA A 105 16.19 25.91 6.50
C ALA A 105 14.86 25.57 7.23
N ASP A 106 14.47 24.29 7.20
CA ASP A 106 13.18 23.79 7.70
C ASP A 106 13.12 23.60 9.23
N VAL A 107 14.26 23.56 9.93
CA VAL A 107 14.32 23.35 11.40
C VAL A 107 14.13 24.66 12.17
N LEU A 108 14.27 25.79 11.48
CA LEU A 108 14.40 27.13 12.06
C LEU A 108 13.08 27.75 12.56
N PRO A 109 11.94 27.61 11.87
CA PRO A 109 10.66 28.12 12.36
C PRO A 109 10.16 27.38 13.62
N ILE A 110 10.39 26.06 13.66
CA ILE A 110 9.95 25.15 14.74
C ILE A 110 10.63 25.49 16.08
N TYR A 111 11.86 26.01 16.04
CA TYR A 111 12.60 26.39 17.26
C TYR A 111 12.19 27.76 17.80
N ASN A 112 11.81 28.71 16.93
CA ASN A 112 11.35 30.04 17.35
C ASN A 112 10.00 29.97 18.11
N GLN A 113 9.09 29.05 17.71
CA GLN A 113 7.84 28.78 18.45
C GLN A 113 8.08 28.24 19.87
N LYS A 114 9.10 27.40 20.08
CA LYS A 114 9.42 26.80 21.39
C LYS A 114 10.01 27.79 22.39
N ILE A 115 10.62 28.88 21.93
CA ILE A 115 11.12 29.96 22.80
C ILE A 115 9.98 30.86 23.27
N ASN A 116 9.00 31.13 22.40
CA ASN A 116 7.87 32.01 22.73
C ASN A 116 6.80 31.31 23.63
N ALA A 117 6.83 29.98 23.75
CA ALA A 117 5.83 29.20 24.49
C ALA A 117 6.18 28.88 25.96
N LYS A 118 7.32 29.35 26.50
CA LYS A 118 7.70 29.09 27.90
C LYS A 118 7.41 30.27 28.83
N GLY A 119 6.17 30.38 29.28
CA GLY A 119 5.82 31.07 30.53
C GLY A 119 6.18 30.23 31.77
N PRO A 120 6.27 30.82 32.97
CA PRO A 120 6.86 30.16 34.14
C PRO A 120 5.96 29.08 34.75
N MET A 121 6.54 27.88 34.95
CA MET A 121 5.95 26.69 35.58
C MET A 121 5.72 26.89 37.10
N LYS A 122 4.53 26.55 37.60
CA LYS A 122 4.27 26.25 39.02
C LYS A 122 4.28 24.73 39.26
N LYS A 123 4.90 24.34 40.39
CA LYS A 123 5.17 22.97 40.88
C LYS A 123 3.89 22.16 41.15
N ARG A 124 3.89 20.87 40.82
CA ARG A 124 2.87 19.87 41.19
C ARG A 124 3.41 18.95 42.30
N LEU A 125 2.68 18.82 43.41
CA LEU A 125 2.93 17.88 44.52
C LEU A 125 2.22 16.52 44.28
N LYS A 126 2.75 15.48 44.93
CA LYS A 126 2.36 14.05 44.91
C LYS A 126 1.29 13.70 45.96
N SER A 127 0.46 12.69 45.67
CA SER A 127 0.00 11.58 46.57
C SER A 127 -0.92 10.65 45.75
N GLU A 128 -0.62 9.36 45.58
CA GLU A 128 -0.91 8.15 46.39
C GLU A 128 -2.27 7.46 46.08
N THR A 129 -2.18 6.14 45.87
CA THR A 129 -3.23 5.13 45.66
C THR A 129 -3.94 4.78 46.98
N PRO A 130 -5.15 4.14 46.97
CA PRO A 130 -5.17 2.68 47.22
C PRO A 130 -6.31 1.88 46.53
N MET A 131 -6.10 0.56 46.52
CA MET A 131 -7.01 -0.54 46.14
C MET A 131 -8.19 -0.77 47.11
N GLN A 132 -9.16 -1.56 46.61
CA GLN A 132 -10.11 -2.49 47.26
C GLN A 132 -11.59 -2.08 47.30
N LEU A 133 -12.40 -2.81 46.51
CA LEU A 133 -13.61 -3.51 46.98
C LEU A 133 -14.17 -4.38 45.82
N GLN A 134 -13.90 -5.70 45.89
CA GLN A 134 -14.59 -6.77 45.18
C GLN A 134 -15.53 -7.44 46.19
N HIS A 135 -16.84 -7.44 45.90
CA HIS A 135 -17.80 -8.54 46.07
C HIS A 135 -19.23 -8.00 46.16
N SER A 136 -19.99 -8.13 45.09
CA SER A 136 -21.42 -8.49 45.08
C SER A 136 -21.94 -8.39 43.63
N GLY A 137 -22.68 -9.39 43.17
CA GLY A 137 -23.40 -9.33 41.89
C GLY A 137 -23.20 -10.50 40.92
N ALA A 138 -22.98 -11.72 41.41
CA ALA A 138 -23.14 -12.94 40.62
C ALA A 138 -24.49 -13.57 40.98
N GLN A 139 -25.57 -13.16 40.30
CA GLN A 139 -26.87 -13.86 40.18
C GLN A 139 -27.88 -12.95 39.45
N ALA A 140 -27.75 -12.80 38.13
CA ALA A 140 -28.79 -12.18 37.28
C ALA A 140 -28.61 -12.48 35.77
N GLN A 141 -28.07 -13.64 35.37
CA GLN A 141 -27.84 -13.94 33.95
C GLN A 141 -28.23 -15.35 33.48
N ALA A 142 -29.01 -16.10 34.27
CA ALA A 142 -29.46 -17.45 33.89
C ALA A 142 -30.95 -17.57 33.53
N GLN A 143 -31.74 -16.48 33.58
CA GLN A 143 -33.20 -16.55 33.38
C GLN A 143 -33.71 -15.92 32.07
N VAL A 144 -32.85 -15.27 31.27
CA VAL A 144 -33.28 -14.58 30.02
C VAL A 144 -33.08 -15.45 28.77
N GLN A 145 -32.36 -16.57 28.88
CA GLN A 145 -32.04 -17.44 27.74
C GLN A 145 -33.07 -18.55 27.47
N MET A 146 -34.03 -18.80 28.37
CA MET A 146 -35.09 -19.79 28.10
C MET A 146 -36.38 -19.18 27.51
N ASP A 147 -36.67 -17.89 27.75
CA ASP A 147 -37.91 -17.27 27.24
C ASP A 147 -37.82 -16.87 25.74
N VAL A 148 -36.61 -16.73 25.20
CA VAL A 148 -36.41 -16.38 23.78
C VAL A 148 -36.53 -17.60 22.86
N GLN A 149 -36.30 -18.81 23.38
CA GLN A 149 -36.35 -20.04 22.59
C GLN A 149 -37.77 -20.61 22.47
N GLN A 150 -38.69 -20.23 23.37
CA GLN A 150 -40.08 -20.67 23.35
C GLN A 150 -40.99 -19.76 22.48
N ALA A 151 -40.62 -18.49 22.29
CA ALA A 151 -41.35 -17.56 21.42
C ALA A 151 -41.09 -17.77 19.91
N LEU A 152 -40.04 -18.52 19.55
CA LEU A 152 -39.70 -18.80 18.15
C LEU A 152 -40.43 -20.04 17.58
N GLN A 153 -41.09 -20.83 18.44
CA GLN A 153 -41.83 -22.03 18.03
C GLN A 153 -43.31 -21.75 17.69
N ASP A 154 -43.90 -20.67 18.23
CA ASP A 154 -45.33 -20.36 18.10
C ASP A 154 -45.71 -19.52 16.86
N GLN A 155 -44.74 -19.09 16.04
CA GLN A 155 -45.02 -18.26 14.85
C GLN A 155 -45.10 -19.03 13.52
N LEU A 156 -45.13 -20.37 13.56
CA LEU A 156 -45.15 -21.23 12.37
C LEU A 156 -46.54 -21.82 12.01
N GLN A 157 -47.65 -21.37 12.60
CA GLN A 157 -48.97 -21.99 12.34
C GLN A 157 -50.12 -21.10 11.87
N HIS A 158 -49.94 -19.81 11.58
CA HIS A 158 -51.05 -19.01 11.02
C HIS A 158 -50.64 -18.08 9.87
N VAL A 159 -50.59 -18.63 8.66
CA VAL A 159 -50.84 -17.89 7.42
C VAL A 159 -51.73 -18.73 6.53
N HIS A 160 -53.01 -18.36 6.39
CA HIS A 160 -53.84 -18.67 5.22
C HIS A 160 -54.89 -17.55 5.08
N GLY A 161 -54.81 -16.78 3.99
CA GLY A 161 -55.93 -15.94 3.53
C GLY A 161 -55.56 -14.64 2.81
N SER A 162 -55.30 -14.74 1.50
CA SER A 162 -55.75 -13.83 0.42
C SER A 162 -54.69 -13.12 -0.47
N MET A 163 -54.87 -13.34 -1.78
CA MET A 163 -54.37 -12.66 -3.01
C MET A 163 -52.98 -12.99 -3.61
N THR A 164 -52.97 -13.96 -4.54
CA THR A 164 -52.56 -13.95 -5.97
C THR A 164 -51.67 -12.79 -6.48
N CYS A 165 -50.67 -12.93 -7.37
CA CYS A 165 -50.12 -14.02 -8.20
C CYS A 165 -48.82 -13.48 -8.88
N THR A 166 -47.66 -14.13 -8.72
CA THR A 166 -46.53 -14.21 -9.71
C THR A 166 -45.36 -15.13 -9.27
N SER A 167 -45.37 -15.76 -8.08
CA SER A 167 -44.19 -16.49 -7.56
C SER A 167 -44.05 -17.98 -7.95
N ALA A 168 -44.95 -18.54 -8.76
CA ALA A 168 -44.96 -19.99 -9.02
C ALA A 168 -43.82 -20.47 -9.95
N ALA A 169 -43.33 -19.63 -10.87
CA ALA A 169 -42.28 -20.03 -11.81
C ALA A 169 -40.86 -20.05 -11.19
N LEU A 170 -40.58 -19.17 -10.22
CA LEU A 170 -39.28 -19.05 -9.56
C LEU A 170 -38.99 -20.22 -8.60
N ASN A 171 -40.02 -20.69 -7.89
CA ASN A 171 -39.86 -21.80 -6.95
C ASN A 171 -39.66 -23.15 -7.66
N GLN A 172 -40.21 -23.32 -8.86
CA GLN A 172 -40.02 -24.55 -9.64
C GLN A 172 -38.63 -24.61 -10.29
N ALA A 173 -38.07 -23.46 -10.69
CA ALA A 173 -36.70 -23.35 -11.21
C ALA A 173 -35.64 -23.58 -10.11
N ALA A 174 -35.87 -23.10 -8.89
CA ALA A 174 -34.95 -23.29 -7.76
C ALA A 174 -34.85 -24.78 -7.34
N VAL A 175 -35.97 -25.51 -7.38
CA VAL A 175 -36.02 -26.94 -7.04
C VAL A 175 -35.38 -27.79 -8.15
N GLN A 176 -35.58 -27.45 -9.42
CA GLN A 176 -34.93 -28.12 -10.54
C GLN A 176 -33.42 -27.86 -10.57
N HIS A 177 -32.97 -26.63 -10.29
CA HIS A 177 -31.55 -26.30 -10.21
C HIS A 177 -30.84 -27.05 -9.06
N ALA A 178 -31.49 -27.17 -7.89
CA ALA A 178 -30.96 -27.95 -6.77
C ALA A 178 -30.86 -29.46 -7.09
N GLN A 179 -31.79 -30.00 -7.87
CA GLN A 179 -31.77 -31.41 -8.30
C GLN A 179 -30.69 -31.69 -9.36
N VAL A 180 -30.47 -30.76 -10.30
CA VAL A 180 -29.42 -30.86 -11.33
C VAL A 180 -28.02 -30.76 -10.71
N MET A 181 -27.81 -29.86 -9.74
CA MET A 181 -26.53 -29.73 -9.04
C MET A 181 -26.18 -30.96 -8.20
N ASN A 182 -27.18 -31.61 -7.59
CA ASN A 182 -26.98 -32.88 -6.88
C ASN A 182 -26.69 -34.06 -7.82
N GLN A 183 -27.23 -34.07 -9.05
CA GLN A 183 -26.89 -35.06 -10.05
C GLN A 183 -25.48 -34.85 -10.63
N MET A 184 -25.04 -33.61 -10.82
CA MET A 184 -23.67 -33.29 -11.28
C MET A 184 -22.61 -33.67 -10.24
N ALA A 185 -22.89 -33.50 -8.94
CA ALA A 185 -21.99 -33.89 -7.86
C ALA A 185 -21.78 -35.41 -7.76
N MET A 186 -22.75 -36.22 -8.21
CA MET A 186 -22.61 -37.69 -8.25
C MET A 186 -21.88 -38.22 -9.49
N GLN A 187 -21.72 -37.41 -10.55
CA GLN A 187 -21.05 -37.84 -11.80
C GLN A 187 -19.54 -37.49 -11.85
N GLN A 188 -19.01 -36.68 -10.92
CA GLN A 188 -17.57 -36.35 -10.87
C GLN A 188 -16.70 -37.33 -10.06
N SER A 189 -17.26 -38.46 -9.59
CA SER A 189 -16.52 -39.45 -8.79
C SER A 189 -15.85 -40.56 -9.60
N MET A 190 -15.79 -40.48 -10.93
CA MET A 190 -15.13 -41.51 -11.73
C MET A 190 -14.27 -40.90 -12.83
N SER A 191 -12.96 -41.19 -12.68
CA SER A 191 -11.86 -41.19 -13.65
C SER A 191 -10.89 -40.00 -13.57
N GLU A 192 -9.73 -40.24 -12.94
CA GLU A 192 -8.48 -39.92 -13.60
C GLU A 192 -7.34 -40.81 -13.09
N SER A 193 -6.67 -41.43 -14.06
CA SER A 193 -5.58 -42.38 -13.91
C SER A 193 -4.28 -41.63 -13.65
N LEU A 194 -3.57 -41.99 -12.58
CA LEU A 194 -2.22 -41.50 -12.32
C LEU A 194 -1.23 -42.15 -13.30
N VAL A 195 -0.54 -41.31 -14.08
CA VAL A 195 0.65 -41.69 -14.85
C VAL A 195 1.88 -41.41 -13.99
N ASP A 196 2.72 -42.44 -13.91
CA ASP A 196 3.87 -42.63 -13.04
C ASP A 196 5.09 -41.77 -13.46
N VAL A 197 5.77 -41.14 -12.49
CA VAL A 197 7.18 -40.71 -12.62
C VAL A 197 7.89 -41.15 -11.33
N GLY A 198 8.47 -42.35 -11.41
CA GLY A 198 9.16 -43.01 -10.30
C GLY A 198 10.53 -42.42 -9.98
N MET A 199 10.86 -42.42 -8.69
CA MET A 199 12.21 -42.69 -8.21
C MET A 199 12.22 -44.01 -7.47
N ALA A 200 12.98 -44.96 -8.01
CA ALA A 200 13.07 -46.33 -7.58
C ALA A 200 13.74 -46.49 -6.21
N LEU A 201 13.10 -47.27 -5.33
CA LEU A 201 13.78 -48.10 -4.36
C LEU A 201 13.46 -49.55 -4.70
N LYS A 202 14.52 -50.29 -5.04
CA LYS A 202 14.52 -51.69 -5.48
C LYS A 202 14.33 -52.57 -4.25
N ASP A 203 13.32 -53.43 -4.25
CA ASP A 203 13.19 -54.52 -3.28
C ASP A 203 12.89 -55.80 -4.04
N ASP A 204 13.88 -56.70 -4.07
CA ASP A 204 13.74 -58.07 -4.54
C ASP A 204 13.25 -58.92 -3.36
N SER A 205 12.05 -59.49 -3.44
CA SER A 205 11.83 -60.83 -2.88
C SER A 205 10.57 -61.49 -3.43
N VAL A 206 10.81 -62.68 -3.96
CA VAL A 206 9.82 -63.69 -4.35
C VAL A 206 9.72 -64.73 -3.22
N ASP A 207 8.49 -65.22 -3.07
CA ASP A 207 8.05 -66.46 -2.40
C ASP A 207 7.57 -66.49 -0.93
N LYS A 208 6.28 -66.85 -0.83
CA LYS A 208 5.51 -67.45 0.28
C LYS A 208 5.97 -68.92 0.54
N PRO A 209 5.52 -69.68 1.58
CA PRO A 209 4.32 -69.47 2.41
C PRO A 209 4.43 -69.75 3.94
N GLU A 210 3.38 -69.31 4.64
CA GLU A 210 2.75 -69.87 5.85
C GLU A 210 3.60 -70.27 7.08
N THR A 211 3.40 -69.55 8.19
CA THR A 211 2.70 -70.04 9.41
C THR A 211 2.93 -69.05 10.55
N GLY A 212 1.87 -68.72 11.29
CA GLY A 212 1.97 -67.94 12.53
C GLY A 212 1.26 -66.60 12.48
N VAL A 213 -0.04 -66.63 12.73
CA VAL A 213 -0.79 -65.48 13.24
C VAL A 213 -0.11 -65.03 14.54
N LYS A 214 0.60 -63.90 14.48
CA LYS A 214 0.88 -63.06 15.65
C LYS A 214 0.39 -61.66 15.31
N ASP A 215 -0.67 -61.26 16.01
CA ASP A 215 -1.14 -59.89 16.11
C ASP A 215 0.03 -58.92 16.29
N ARG A 216 0.44 -58.29 15.19
CA ARG A 216 1.24 -57.06 15.27
C ARG A 216 0.26 -55.92 15.44
N ASN A 217 -0.05 -55.64 16.71
CA ASN A 217 -0.61 -54.37 17.17
C ASN A 217 -0.06 -53.23 16.30
N GLY A 218 -0.96 -52.57 15.57
CA GLY A 218 -0.68 -51.45 14.65
C GLY A 218 -0.21 -50.19 15.37
N LYS A 219 0.94 -50.26 16.05
CA LYS A 219 1.60 -49.08 16.59
C LYS A 219 2.49 -48.49 15.51
N HIS A 220 1.98 -47.47 14.82
CA HIS A 220 2.82 -46.61 14.01
C HIS A 220 4.03 -46.13 14.85
N PRO A 221 5.28 -46.28 14.37
CA PRO A 221 6.48 -45.93 15.14
C PRO A 221 6.46 -44.43 15.50
N PRO A 222 6.92 -44.01 16.70
CA PRO A 222 6.89 -42.60 17.10
C PRO A 222 7.50 -41.68 16.03
N LEU A 223 6.92 -40.48 15.85
CA LEU A 223 7.50 -39.49 14.95
C LEU A 223 8.90 -39.10 15.44
N SER A 224 9.82 -38.88 14.51
CA SER A 224 11.11 -38.27 14.83
C SER A 224 10.90 -36.82 15.30
N SER A 225 11.90 -36.26 16.00
CA SER A 225 11.85 -34.84 16.40
C SER A 225 11.58 -33.92 15.22
N THR A 226 12.24 -34.16 14.09
CA THR A 226 12.06 -33.39 12.86
C THR A 226 10.64 -33.51 12.29
N GLN A 227 10.06 -34.71 12.31
CA GLN A 227 8.69 -34.92 11.85
C GLN A 227 7.68 -34.25 12.78
N LEU A 228 7.94 -34.22 14.08
CA LEU A 228 7.09 -33.52 15.04
C LEU A 228 7.17 -32.00 14.83
N ASP A 229 8.37 -31.45 14.61
CA ASP A 229 8.55 -30.03 14.30
C ASP A 229 7.82 -29.64 13.00
N MET A 230 7.91 -30.45 11.95
CA MET A 230 7.18 -30.23 10.69
C MET A 230 5.66 -30.30 10.89
N PHE A 231 5.19 -31.24 11.71
CA PHE A 231 3.78 -31.37 12.04
C PHE A 231 3.26 -30.13 12.78
N GLU A 232 3.95 -29.69 13.82
CA GLU A 232 3.57 -28.49 14.58
C GLU A 232 3.57 -27.23 13.70
N GLU A 233 4.54 -27.11 12.80
CA GLU A 233 4.61 -26.01 11.85
C GLU A 233 3.43 -26.02 10.86
N ALA A 234 3.08 -27.19 10.32
CA ALA A 234 1.93 -27.32 9.41
C ALA A 234 0.61 -26.96 10.11
N MET A 235 0.43 -27.40 11.36
CA MET A 235 -0.73 -27.05 12.18
C MET A 235 -0.77 -25.55 12.48
N ALA A 236 0.38 -24.92 12.75
CA ALA A 236 0.49 -23.49 12.99
C ALA A 236 0.16 -22.67 11.73
N MET A 237 0.73 -23.03 10.59
CA MET A 237 0.44 -22.39 9.30
C MET A 237 -1.05 -22.48 8.96
N HIS A 238 -1.69 -23.63 9.19
CA HIS A 238 -3.14 -23.77 9.03
C HIS A 238 -3.91 -22.78 9.91
N ALA A 239 -3.57 -22.68 11.20
CA ALA A 239 -4.20 -21.72 12.11
C ALA A 239 -4.06 -20.28 11.61
N TYR A 240 -2.85 -19.89 11.19
CA TYR A 240 -2.52 -18.54 10.77
C TYR A 240 -3.22 -18.15 9.46
N VAL A 241 -3.14 -19.00 8.44
CA VAL A 241 -3.66 -18.69 7.10
C VAL A 241 -5.19 -18.71 7.06
N THR A 242 -5.83 -19.58 7.85
CA THR A 242 -7.30 -19.69 7.90
C THR A 242 -7.97 -18.78 8.94
N GLY A 243 -7.21 -18.17 9.86
CA GLY A 243 -7.77 -17.32 10.92
C GLY A 243 -8.61 -18.06 11.98
N ILE A 244 -8.38 -19.36 12.15
CA ILE A 244 -9.05 -20.18 13.18
C ILE A 244 -8.58 -19.72 14.58
N THR A 245 -9.47 -19.81 15.59
CA THR A 245 -9.12 -19.53 16.98
C THR A 245 -8.05 -20.51 17.46
N PHE A 246 -7.03 -20.04 18.16
CA PHE A 246 -5.97 -20.94 18.66
C PHE A 246 -6.50 -21.95 19.69
N GLU A 247 -7.58 -21.60 20.39
CA GLU A 247 -8.32 -22.49 21.29
C GLU A 247 -8.93 -23.71 20.58
N ALA A 248 -9.18 -23.64 19.26
CA ALA A 248 -9.69 -24.77 18.50
C ALA A 248 -8.69 -25.94 18.44
N PHE A 249 -7.39 -25.69 18.61
CA PHE A 249 -6.37 -26.73 18.66
C PHE A 249 -6.34 -27.46 20.00
N GLU A 250 -7.01 -26.92 21.01
CA GLU A 250 -7.20 -27.53 22.33
C GLU A 250 -8.55 -28.26 22.43
N ASP A 251 -9.34 -28.29 21.35
CA ASP A 251 -10.61 -28.99 21.31
C ASP A 251 -10.45 -30.51 21.44
N SER A 252 -11.31 -31.10 22.27
CA SER A 252 -11.23 -32.51 22.62
C SER A 252 -11.53 -33.46 21.46
N HIS A 253 -12.34 -33.05 20.49
CA HIS A 253 -12.66 -33.85 19.31
C HIS A 253 -11.53 -33.80 18.28
N LEU A 254 -10.93 -32.63 18.06
CA LEU A 254 -9.75 -32.52 17.18
C LEU A 254 -8.56 -33.30 17.75
N ALA A 255 -8.32 -33.20 19.06
CA ALA A 255 -7.29 -34.00 19.75
C ALA A 255 -7.56 -35.50 19.62
N ARG A 256 -8.82 -35.94 19.75
CA ARG A 256 -9.22 -37.33 19.58
C ARG A 256 -9.03 -37.81 18.14
N ALA A 257 -9.40 -37.01 17.16
CA ALA A 257 -9.19 -37.31 15.74
C ALA A 257 -7.70 -37.53 15.43
N MET A 258 -6.83 -36.66 15.96
CA MET A 258 -5.38 -36.82 15.81
C MET A 258 -4.84 -38.05 16.55
N ALA A 259 -5.37 -38.36 17.73
CA ALA A 259 -4.97 -39.54 18.49
C ALA A 259 -5.33 -40.85 17.77
N LEU A 260 -6.44 -40.88 17.01
CA LEU A 260 -6.81 -42.04 16.17
C LEU A 260 -5.78 -42.29 15.06
N LEU A 261 -5.22 -41.23 14.47
CA LEU A 261 -4.20 -41.33 13.43
C LEU A 261 -2.80 -41.61 14.02
N ARG A 262 -2.46 -40.91 15.10
CA ARG A 262 -1.14 -40.91 15.75
C ARG A 262 -1.29 -40.68 17.27
N PRO A 263 -1.39 -41.74 18.08
CA PRO A 263 -1.62 -41.62 19.54
C PRO A 263 -0.55 -40.84 20.31
N ASN A 264 0.67 -40.77 19.78
CA ASN A 264 1.82 -40.12 20.44
C ASN A 264 1.97 -38.65 20.06
N VAL A 265 1.11 -38.11 19.18
CA VAL A 265 1.20 -36.73 18.72
C VAL A 265 0.21 -35.88 19.50
N LYS A 266 0.70 -34.76 20.03
CA LYS A 266 -0.12 -33.74 20.67
C LYS A 266 -0.27 -32.54 19.74
N LEU A 267 -1.45 -31.93 19.76
CA LEU A 267 -1.68 -30.68 19.06
C LEU A 267 -0.95 -29.53 19.76
N PRO A 268 -0.54 -28.49 19.01
CA PRO A 268 0.06 -27.31 19.61
C PRO A 268 -0.90 -26.59 20.57
N GLU A 269 -0.39 -26.22 21.74
CA GLU A 269 -1.11 -25.37 22.69
C GLU A 269 -1.19 -23.92 22.18
N LYS A 270 -2.23 -23.18 22.58
CA LYS A 270 -2.45 -21.77 22.23
C LYS A 270 -1.21 -20.91 22.47
N LYS A 271 -0.56 -21.07 23.63
CA LYS A 271 0.64 -20.30 24.00
C LYS A 271 1.81 -20.54 23.05
N LYS A 272 1.92 -21.76 22.51
CA LYS A 272 2.97 -22.11 21.55
C LYS A 272 2.67 -21.50 20.18
N LEU A 273 1.40 -21.47 19.78
CA LEU A 273 0.90 -20.80 18.57
C LEU A 273 1.08 -19.26 18.63
N GLU A 274 0.91 -18.63 19.79
CA GLU A 274 1.10 -17.17 19.95
C GLU A 274 2.57 -16.74 19.94
N GLY A 275 3.46 -17.59 20.47
CA GLY A 275 4.87 -17.22 20.66
C GLY A 275 5.84 -17.92 19.71
N GLU A 276 6.22 -19.15 20.09
CA GLU A 276 7.33 -19.88 19.47
C GLU A 276 7.05 -20.24 18.01
N LEU A 277 5.89 -20.85 17.73
CA LEU A 277 5.54 -21.29 16.38
C LEU A 277 5.31 -20.10 15.45
N MET A 278 4.75 -18.99 15.95
CA MET A 278 4.58 -17.76 15.16
C MET A 278 5.93 -17.23 14.71
N SER A 279 6.89 -17.15 15.64
CA SER A 279 8.24 -16.66 15.34
C SER A 279 8.96 -17.59 14.35
N ARG A 280 8.84 -18.91 14.54
CA ARG A 280 9.44 -19.92 13.66
C ARG A 280 8.86 -19.87 12.24
N CYS A 281 7.54 -19.83 12.11
CA CYS A 281 6.85 -19.75 10.81
C CYS A 281 7.18 -18.44 10.10
N TYR A 282 7.17 -17.32 10.83
CA TYR A 282 7.57 -16.02 10.31
C TYR A 282 9.00 -16.03 9.79
N GLU A 283 9.98 -16.52 10.57
CA GLU A 283 11.38 -16.56 10.14
C GLU A 283 11.58 -17.43 8.90
N LYS A 284 10.83 -18.55 8.78
CA LYS A 284 10.87 -19.41 7.60
C LYS A 284 10.28 -18.73 6.37
N MET A 285 9.09 -18.14 6.50
CA MET A 285 8.45 -17.38 5.42
C MET A 285 9.32 -16.19 5.00
N HIS A 286 9.88 -15.47 5.96
CA HIS A 286 10.80 -14.36 5.71
C HIS A 286 12.03 -14.81 4.91
N LYS A 287 12.65 -15.94 5.29
CA LYS A 287 13.76 -16.52 4.51
C LYS A 287 13.33 -16.93 3.10
N GLN A 288 12.12 -17.46 2.93
CA GLN A 288 11.59 -17.84 1.61
C GLN A 288 11.36 -16.62 0.73
N VAL A 289 10.67 -15.58 1.23
CA VAL A 289 10.39 -14.33 0.50
C VAL A 289 11.68 -13.63 0.11
N TRP A 290 12.56 -13.34 1.07
CA TRP A 290 13.81 -12.63 0.79
C TRP A 290 14.81 -13.48 0.02
N GLY A 291 14.80 -14.80 0.23
CA GLY A 291 15.58 -15.75 -0.57
C GLY A 291 15.15 -15.74 -2.04
N TYR A 292 13.84 -15.76 -2.31
CA TYR A 292 13.30 -15.62 -3.66
C TYR A 292 13.68 -14.28 -4.28
N LEU A 293 13.44 -13.17 -3.57
CA LEU A 293 13.71 -11.82 -4.09
C LEU A 293 15.20 -11.58 -4.36
N SER A 294 16.10 -12.19 -3.59
CA SER A 294 17.55 -12.01 -3.75
C SER A 294 18.16 -12.97 -4.78
N ALA A 295 17.62 -14.20 -4.91
CA ALA A 295 18.12 -15.19 -5.86
C ALA A 295 17.51 -15.06 -7.26
N SER A 296 16.32 -14.48 -7.37
CA SER A 296 15.65 -14.26 -8.65
C SER A 296 16.34 -13.13 -9.44
N SER A 297 16.42 -13.29 -10.75
CA SER A 297 16.78 -12.21 -11.68
C SER A 297 15.57 -11.41 -12.16
N ALA A 298 14.37 -11.68 -11.60
CA ALA A 298 13.16 -10.99 -11.97
C ALA A 298 13.23 -9.52 -11.57
N ARG A 299 12.84 -8.65 -12.50
CA ARG A 299 12.67 -7.23 -12.24
C ARG A 299 11.49 -6.99 -11.31
N VAL A 300 11.69 -6.13 -10.32
CA VAL A 300 10.72 -5.83 -9.27
C VAL A 300 10.46 -4.33 -9.22
N CYS A 301 9.20 -3.97 -9.05
CA CYS A 301 8.79 -2.63 -8.64
C CYS A 301 8.50 -2.65 -7.14
N LEU A 302 9.10 -1.71 -6.40
CA LEU A 302 8.72 -1.51 -5.00
C LEU A 302 7.55 -0.54 -4.91
N LYS A 303 6.57 -0.88 -4.09
CA LYS A 303 5.42 -0.03 -3.79
C LYS A 303 5.53 0.46 -2.36
N ARG A 304 5.42 1.78 -2.17
CA ARG A 304 5.38 2.41 -0.84
C ARG A 304 4.04 3.08 -0.65
N ASP A 305 3.18 2.49 0.16
CA ASP A 305 1.88 3.04 0.51
C ASP A 305 1.86 3.58 1.93
N ALA A 306 1.42 4.83 2.09
CA ALA A 306 1.30 5.49 3.38
C ALA A 306 0.01 6.31 3.51
N TRP A 307 -0.92 6.19 2.56
CA TRP A 307 -2.07 7.08 2.45
C TRP A 307 -3.37 6.30 2.25
N SER A 308 -3.31 5.09 1.67
CA SER A 308 -4.53 4.37 1.34
C SER A 308 -5.20 3.79 2.59
N ASN A 309 -6.52 3.73 2.56
CA ASN A 309 -7.32 2.98 3.53
C ASN A 309 -7.17 1.46 3.40
N LEU A 310 -6.54 0.99 2.31
CA LEU A 310 -6.15 -0.40 2.10
C LEU A 310 -4.81 -0.74 2.79
N ASN A 311 -4.17 0.25 3.41
CA ASN A 311 -3.03 0.03 4.27
C ASN A 311 -3.46 -0.84 5.47
N LEU A 312 -2.74 -1.95 5.68
CA LEU A 312 -3.09 -3.02 6.62
C LEU A 312 -3.41 -2.56 8.04
N TYR A 313 -2.77 -1.48 8.50
CA TYR A 313 -2.95 -0.96 9.86
C TYR A 313 -3.62 0.42 9.89
N HIS A 314 -4.35 0.78 8.83
CA HIS A 314 -5.04 2.06 8.77
C HIS A 314 -5.95 2.25 10.01
N SER A 315 -5.67 3.31 10.76
CA SER A 315 -6.40 3.69 11.97
C SER A 315 -7.21 4.96 11.72
N SER A 316 -8.37 5.08 12.37
CA SER A 316 -9.14 6.33 12.38
C SER A 316 -8.44 7.46 13.13
N ASN A 317 -7.36 7.16 13.86
CA ASN A 317 -6.53 8.13 14.55
C ASN A 317 -5.41 8.66 13.63
N PRO A 318 -5.38 9.97 13.30
CA PRO A 318 -4.35 10.56 12.44
C PRO A 318 -2.91 10.43 12.95
N GLU A 319 -2.72 10.18 14.26
CA GLU A 319 -1.40 9.96 14.86
C GLU A 319 -0.87 8.52 14.66
N ASP A 320 -1.69 7.65 14.06
CA ASP A 320 -1.39 6.23 13.81
C ASP A 320 -1.28 5.93 12.31
N ALA A 321 -0.52 6.75 11.57
CA ALA A 321 -0.19 6.50 10.17
C ALA A 321 0.82 5.34 10.05
N TYR A 322 0.66 4.50 9.02
CA TYR A 322 1.54 3.37 8.73
C TYR A 322 2.05 3.43 7.30
N VAL A 323 3.30 3.02 7.10
CA VAL A 323 3.95 2.90 5.79
C VAL A 323 4.11 1.43 5.48
N THR A 324 3.49 0.98 4.39
CA THR A 324 3.53 -0.39 3.89
C THR A 324 4.41 -0.48 2.64
N TYR A 325 5.27 -1.49 2.60
CA TYR A 325 6.11 -1.82 1.47
C TYR A 325 5.71 -3.16 0.85
N MET A 326 5.63 -3.18 -0.48
CA MET A 326 5.45 -4.38 -1.26
C MET A 326 6.51 -4.45 -2.37
N ALA A 327 6.94 -5.66 -2.72
CA ALA A 327 7.71 -5.96 -3.92
C ALA A 327 6.79 -6.67 -4.92
N VAL A 328 6.56 -6.07 -6.08
CA VAL A 328 5.72 -6.66 -7.12
C VAL A 328 6.50 -6.88 -8.41
N ASN A 329 6.18 -7.98 -9.07
CA ASN A 329 6.51 -8.23 -10.47
C ASN A 329 5.26 -8.78 -11.18
N ASN A 330 5.40 -9.25 -12.41
CA ASN A 330 4.25 -9.73 -13.18
C ASN A 330 3.54 -10.95 -12.59
N GLU A 331 4.26 -11.76 -11.81
CA GLU A 331 3.82 -13.07 -11.35
C GLU A 331 3.45 -13.05 -9.87
N LYS A 332 4.21 -12.30 -9.07
CA LYS A 332 4.19 -12.35 -7.61
C LYS A 332 4.15 -10.97 -6.99
N ARG A 333 3.54 -10.93 -5.81
CA ARG A 333 3.36 -9.73 -5.00
C ARG A 333 3.73 -10.08 -3.57
N PHE A 334 4.85 -9.56 -3.09
CA PHE A 334 5.35 -9.87 -1.76
C PHE A 334 5.13 -8.69 -0.83
N PHE A 335 4.48 -8.95 0.30
CA PHE A 335 4.47 -8.04 1.41
C PHE A 335 5.82 -8.08 2.12
N LEU A 336 6.46 -6.91 2.27
CA LEU A 336 7.79 -6.82 2.87
C LEU A 336 7.71 -6.36 4.31
N GLU A 337 7.00 -5.25 4.53
CA GLU A 337 6.99 -4.57 5.82
C GLU A 337 5.82 -3.61 5.91
N SER A 338 5.27 -3.44 7.11
CA SER A 338 4.42 -2.29 7.42
C SER A 338 4.78 -1.74 8.80
N GLU A 339 5.17 -0.48 8.85
CA GLU A 339 5.63 0.19 10.06
C GLU A 339 4.88 1.46 10.36
N LYS A 340 4.74 1.74 11.66
CA LYS A 340 4.19 3.02 12.09
C LYS A 340 5.10 4.13 11.57
N ALA A 341 4.52 5.05 10.82
CA ALA A 341 5.20 6.21 10.29
C ALA A 341 5.87 6.96 11.46
N ALA A 342 7.19 7.16 11.39
CA ALA A 342 7.96 7.66 12.51
C ALA A 342 7.64 9.15 12.84
N GLY A 343 6.72 9.38 13.78
CA GLY A 343 6.34 10.70 14.30
C GLY A 343 5.21 11.39 13.52
N ASN A 344 4.70 12.53 14.02
CA ASN A 344 3.64 13.30 13.35
C ASN A 344 4.01 13.53 11.88
N GLU A 345 3.11 13.21 10.96
CA GLU A 345 3.29 13.27 9.50
C GLU A 345 3.89 14.59 8.99
N LYS A 346 3.74 15.68 9.75
CA LYS A 346 4.45 16.96 9.59
C LYS A 346 5.99 16.86 9.54
N LYS A 347 6.58 15.68 9.77
CA LYS A 347 8.04 15.44 9.81
C LYS A 347 8.61 14.53 8.73
N PHE A 348 7.82 13.95 7.82
CA PHE A 348 8.41 13.33 6.63
C PHE A 348 8.86 14.43 5.66
N ASN A 349 10.01 15.02 5.96
CA ASN A 349 10.77 15.72 4.94
C ASN A 349 11.26 14.69 3.92
N ALA A 350 11.41 15.09 2.66
CA ALA A 350 11.84 14.28 1.52
C ALA A 350 13.04 13.36 1.85
N ILE A 351 13.96 13.84 2.71
CA ILE A 351 15.12 13.11 3.20
C ILE A 351 14.74 11.79 3.89
N MET A 352 13.74 11.80 4.78
CA MET A 352 13.32 10.60 5.51
C MET A 352 12.67 9.58 4.57
N ILE A 353 11.89 10.06 3.61
CA ILE A 353 11.28 9.21 2.57
C ILE A 353 12.38 8.54 1.75
N ALA A 354 13.37 9.30 1.28
CA ALA A 354 14.49 8.77 0.50
C ALA A 354 15.32 7.75 1.29
N GLN A 355 15.64 8.02 2.56
CA GLN A 355 16.39 7.11 3.41
C GLN A 355 15.66 5.79 3.67
N ASP A 356 14.35 5.86 3.89
CA ASP A 356 13.53 4.67 4.13
C ASP A 356 13.38 3.81 2.86
N ILE A 357 13.17 4.44 1.70
CA ILE A 357 13.16 3.74 0.40
C ILE A 357 14.52 3.07 0.15
N LYS A 358 15.63 3.79 0.39
CA LYS A 358 16.98 3.24 0.25
C LYS A 358 17.23 2.03 1.16
N ARG A 359 16.79 2.10 2.42
CA ARG A 359 16.87 0.99 3.38
C ARG A 359 16.15 -0.25 2.83
N MET A 360 14.93 -0.08 2.31
CA MET A 360 14.12 -1.18 1.80
C MET A 360 14.68 -1.77 0.50
N MET A 361 15.23 -0.92 -0.37
CA MET A 361 15.84 -1.36 -1.64
C MET A 361 17.15 -2.11 -1.46
N GLN A 362 17.95 -1.76 -0.44
CA GLN A 362 19.35 -2.19 -0.33
C GLN A 362 19.57 -3.72 -0.50
N PRO A 363 18.76 -4.61 0.09
CA PRO A 363 18.97 -6.05 -0.03
C PRO A 363 18.76 -6.61 -1.44
N ILE A 364 17.97 -5.93 -2.28
CA ILE A 364 17.52 -6.39 -3.60
C ILE A 364 17.74 -5.35 -4.69
N VAL A 365 18.66 -4.41 -4.46
CA VAL A 365 18.84 -3.21 -5.29
C VAL A 365 19.12 -3.51 -6.76
N SER A 366 19.77 -4.65 -7.07
CA SER A 366 20.02 -5.11 -8.44
C SER A 366 18.76 -5.47 -9.20
N ASN A 367 17.71 -5.91 -8.50
CA ASN A 367 16.47 -6.41 -9.07
C ASN A 367 15.40 -5.31 -9.16
N VAL A 368 15.56 -4.23 -8.41
CA VAL A 368 14.61 -3.12 -8.39
C VAL A 368 14.74 -2.26 -9.65
N SER A 369 13.69 -2.24 -10.48
CA SER A 369 13.58 -1.35 -11.64
C SER A 369 13.05 0.03 -11.26
N GLY A 370 12.23 0.11 -10.22
CA GLY A 370 11.74 1.39 -9.73
C GLY A 370 10.88 1.30 -8.49
N VAL A 371 10.47 2.47 -7.99
CA VAL A 371 9.68 2.64 -6.78
C VAL A 371 8.52 3.61 -7.05
N VAL A 372 7.29 3.13 -6.80
CA VAL A 372 6.08 3.95 -6.81
C VAL A 372 5.73 4.37 -5.39
N THR A 373 5.48 5.66 -5.21
CA THR A 373 5.23 6.27 -3.89
C THR A 373 4.01 7.19 -3.93
N GLY A 374 3.72 7.90 -2.83
CA GLY A 374 2.66 8.91 -2.83
C GLY A 374 2.93 10.09 -3.79
N SER A 375 1.88 10.76 -4.23
CA SER A 375 1.94 11.87 -5.20
C SER A 375 1.90 13.24 -4.53
N THR A 376 2.94 13.54 -3.74
CA THR A 376 3.08 14.84 -3.07
C THR A 376 4.44 15.47 -3.33
N VAL A 377 4.56 16.77 -3.08
CA VAL A 377 5.83 17.52 -3.23
C VAL A 377 6.99 16.91 -2.42
N TYR A 378 6.71 16.33 -1.25
CA TYR A 378 7.74 15.68 -0.42
C TYR A 378 8.29 14.42 -1.09
N HIS A 379 7.44 13.66 -1.78
CA HIS A 379 7.86 12.48 -2.53
C HIS A 379 8.64 12.89 -3.78
N SER A 380 8.16 13.90 -4.52
CA SER A 380 8.87 14.42 -5.69
C SER A 380 10.31 14.81 -5.37
N ARG A 381 10.52 15.56 -4.29
CA ARG A 381 11.87 15.91 -3.83
C ARG A 381 12.70 14.71 -3.39
N ALA A 382 12.07 13.66 -2.86
CA ALA A 382 12.77 12.43 -2.51
C ALA A 382 13.21 11.66 -3.76
N TRP A 383 12.42 11.71 -4.85
CA TRP A 383 12.78 11.12 -6.13
C TRP A 383 14.02 11.78 -6.72
N ASP A 384 14.13 13.11 -6.65
CA ASP A 384 15.32 13.83 -7.13
C ASP A 384 16.60 13.35 -6.41
N MET A 385 16.52 13.19 -5.08
CA MET A 385 17.62 12.67 -4.27
C MET A 385 17.99 11.23 -4.63
N LEU A 386 16.98 10.39 -4.85
CA LEU A 386 17.17 8.97 -5.18
C LEU A 386 17.67 8.77 -6.61
N LYS A 387 17.19 9.57 -7.58
CA LYS A 387 17.61 9.52 -8.97
C LYS A 387 19.08 9.91 -9.14
N ALA A 388 19.56 10.86 -8.33
CA ALA A 388 20.97 11.22 -8.30
C ALA A 388 21.89 10.08 -7.80
N GLU A 389 21.38 9.19 -6.95
CA GLU A 389 22.14 8.03 -6.43
C GLU A 389 21.93 6.75 -7.26
N TYR A 390 20.74 6.59 -7.85
CA TYR A 390 20.33 5.41 -8.59
C TYR A 390 19.78 5.80 -9.97
N PRO A 391 20.62 6.31 -10.88
CA PRO A 391 20.17 6.85 -12.17
C PRO A 391 19.58 5.78 -13.10
N THR A 392 19.86 4.49 -12.88
CA THR A 392 19.24 3.38 -13.65
C THR A 392 17.82 3.04 -13.20
N LYS A 393 17.34 3.63 -12.10
CA LYS A 393 16.05 3.29 -11.49
C LYS A 393 15.03 4.40 -11.69
N PHE A 394 13.76 4.03 -11.61
CA PHE A 394 12.64 4.96 -11.77
C PHE A 394 11.97 5.25 -10.43
N PHE A 395 11.79 6.53 -10.10
CA PHE A 395 11.07 6.97 -8.90
C PHE A 395 9.93 7.88 -9.32
N TYR A 396 8.71 7.58 -8.89
CA TYR A 396 7.53 8.27 -9.40
C TYR A 396 6.34 8.15 -8.45
N GLY A 397 5.28 8.90 -8.78
CA GLY A 397 4.08 9.00 -7.98
C GLY A 397 2.96 8.08 -8.44
N CYS A 398 2.16 7.67 -7.48
CA CYS A 398 0.97 6.84 -7.64
C CYS A 398 -0.19 7.62 -8.27
N ILE A 399 -0.66 7.20 -9.45
CA ILE A 399 -1.84 7.80 -10.09
C ILE A 399 -3.08 7.75 -9.19
N CYS A 400 -3.30 6.64 -8.48
CA CYS A 400 -4.46 6.52 -7.59
C CYS A 400 -4.42 7.51 -6.43
N HIS A 401 -3.23 7.81 -5.89
CA HIS A 401 -3.08 8.81 -4.83
C HIS A 401 -3.38 10.21 -5.37
N ALA A 402 -2.83 10.55 -6.52
CA ALA A 402 -3.09 11.84 -7.16
C ALA A 402 -4.58 12.08 -7.43
N LEU A 403 -5.28 11.06 -7.94
CA LEU A 403 -6.73 11.11 -8.16
C LEU A 403 -7.52 11.21 -6.85
N HIS A 404 -7.12 10.48 -5.82
CA HIS A 404 -7.72 10.62 -4.49
C HIS A 404 -7.54 12.05 -3.95
N LEU A 405 -6.35 12.65 -4.10
CA LEU A 405 -6.11 14.04 -3.71
C LEU A 405 -6.93 15.02 -4.55
N ALA A 406 -7.12 14.77 -5.84
CA ALA A 406 -8.00 15.58 -6.70
C ALA A 406 -9.47 15.52 -6.24
N ILE A 407 -9.96 14.32 -5.86
CA ILE A 407 -11.29 14.17 -5.26
C ILE A 407 -11.38 14.97 -3.96
N MET A 408 -10.34 14.95 -3.13
CA MET A 408 -10.31 15.75 -1.90
C MET A 408 -10.32 17.25 -2.21
N ASP A 409 -9.60 17.73 -3.22
CA ASP A 409 -9.64 19.14 -3.62
C ASP A 409 -11.03 19.58 -4.14
N ILE A 410 -11.83 18.66 -4.69
CA ILE A 410 -13.18 18.95 -5.22
C ILE A 410 -14.27 18.80 -4.16
N PHE A 411 -14.25 17.73 -3.36
CA PHE A 411 -15.33 17.34 -2.44
C PHE A 411 -15.02 17.56 -0.95
N GLY A 412 -13.75 17.82 -0.62
CA GLY A 412 -13.27 18.11 0.74
C GLY A 412 -12.20 19.22 0.75
N PRO A 413 -12.47 20.39 0.13
CA PRO A 413 -11.47 21.45 -0.10
C PRO A 413 -10.95 22.11 1.18
N GLU A 414 -11.62 21.85 2.30
CA GLU A 414 -11.32 22.38 3.62
C GLU A 414 -9.93 21.92 4.10
N LYS A 415 -8.99 22.86 4.17
CA LYS A 415 -7.64 22.60 4.71
C LYS A 415 -7.56 23.06 6.16
N SER A 416 -7.09 22.18 7.04
CA SER A 416 -6.73 22.56 8.41
C SER A 416 -5.52 23.51 8.38
N LEU A 417 -5.69 24.75 8.87
CA LEU A 417 -4.58 25.69 9.00
C LEU A 417 -3.76 25.32 10.24
N ASP A 418 -2.68 24.61 10.00
CA ASP A 418 -1.95 23.87 11.03
C ASP A 418 -1.14 24.71 12.05
N ASN A 419 -1.37 26.02 12.18
CA ASN A 419 -0.53 26.89 13.02
C ASN A 419 -1.19 28.13 13.66
N ASP A 420 -2.51 28.32 13.60
CA ASP A 420 -3.18 29.42 14.33
C ASP A 420 -4.33 28.90 15.21
N PRO A 421 -4.14 28.75 16.54
CA PRO A 421 -5.21 28.33 17.45
C PRO A 421 -6.40 29.31 17.51
N ARG A 422 -6.33 30.48 16.85
CA ARG A 422 -7.42 31.45 16.74
C ARG A 422 -8.18 31.37 15.42
N ARG A 423 -7.72 30.58 14.44
CA ARG A 423 -8.40 30.33 13.15
C ARG A 423 -8.60 28.83 12.94
N VAL A 424 -9.51 28.27 13.74
CA VAL A 424 -9.90 26.85 13.66
C VAL A 424 -10.91 26.59 12.54
N THR A 425 -11.39 27.62 11.84
CA THR A 425 -12.31 27.44 10.72
C THR A 425 -11.56 26.96 9.48
N PRO A 426 -11.85 25.77 8.95
CA PRO A 426 -11.31 25.33 7.68
C PRO A 426 -11.66 26.35 6.59
N GLN A 427 -10.67 26.74 5.78
CA GLN A 427 -10.89 27.70 4.70
C GLN A 427 -10.86 26.98 3.36
N VAL A 428 -11.87 27.28 2.57
CA VAL A 428 -11.99 26.87 1.18
C VAL A 428 -11.10 27.80 0.32
N PRO A 429 -10.48 27.33 -0.78
CA PRO A 429 -9.79 28.24 -1.70
C PRO A 429 -10.70 29.38 -2.16
N MET A 430 -10.15 30.60 -2.30
CA MET A 430 -10.92 31.81 -2.65
C MET A 430 -11.75 31.65 -3.94
N ASP A 431 -11.25 30.89 -4.90
CA ASP A 431 -11.87 30.67 -6.21
C ASP A 431 -12.53 29.28 -6.33
N PHE A 432 -12.95 28.69 -5.21
CA PHE A 432 -13.58 27.36 -5.21
C PHE A 432 -15.04 27.44 -5.68
N PRO A 433 -15.41 26.77 -6.79
CA PRO A 433 -16.73 26.95 -7.38
C PRO A 433 -17.78 25.96 -6.86
N PHE A 434 -17.38 24.90 -6.14
CA PHE A 434 -18.27 23.79 -5.75
C PHE A 434 -18.83 23.92 -4.32
N GLN A 435 -19.28 25.12 -3.93
CA GLN A 435 -19.85 25.35 -2.59
C GLN A 435 -21.09 24.48 -2.34
N ASP A 436 -21.86 24.20 -3.40
CA ASP A 436 -23.01 23.32 -3.37
C ASP A 436 -22.64 21.85 -3.08
N LEU A 437 -21.50 21.36 -3.57
CA LEU A 437 -21.00 20.01 -3.28
C LEU A 437 -20.53 19.87 -1.82
N VAL A 438 -19.94 20.92 -1.24
CA VAL A 438 -19.54 20.95 0.17
C VAL A 438 -20.79 20.88 1.07
N GLU A 439 -21.81 21.67 0.76
CA GLU A 439 -23.09 21.64 1.47
C GLU A 439 -23.79 20.28 1.30
N LEU A 440 -23.80 19.74 0.08
CA LEU A 440 -24.33 18.39 -0.20
C LEU A 440 -23.65 17.34 0.69
N ASN A 441 -22.32 17.34 0.76
CA ASN A 441 -21.56 16.37 1.55
C ASN A 441 -21.95 16.43 3.04
N LYS A 442 -22.01 17.65 3.60
CA LYS A 442 -22.41 17.88 4.99
C LYS A 442 -23.84 17.38 5.27
N ASN A 443 -24.79 17.75 4.40
CA ASN A 443 -26.19 17.38 4.57
C ASN A 443 -26.41 15.87 4.39
N CYS A 444 -25.70 15.22 3.46
CA CYS A 444 -25.70 13.77 3.30
C CYS A 444 -25.19 13.07 4.56
N ASN A 445 -24.15 13.61 5.21
CA ASN A 445 -23.64 13.04 6.45
C ASN A 445 -24.64 13.16 7.60
N GLU A 446 -25.27 14.34 7.77
CA GLU A 446 -26.32 14.55 8.78
C GLU A 446 -27.51 13.61 8.58
N LEU A 447 -27.94 13.42 7.32
CA LEU A 447 -29.00 12.49 6.95
C LEU A 447 -28.68 11.05 7.38
N LEU A 448 -27.50 10.55 7.04
CA LEU A 448 -27.09 9.18 7.35
C LEU A 448 -26.93 8.97 8.85
N LEU A 449 -26.36 9.94 9.58
CA LEU A 449 -26.29 9.91 11.04
C LEU A 449 -27.68 9.85 11.68
N PHE A 450 -28.64 10.61 11.17
CA PHE A 450 -30.00 10.61 11.69
C PHE A 450 -30.69 9.25 11.51
N PHE A 451 -30.69 8.72 10.28
CA PHE A 451 -31.37 7.46 9.96
C PHE A 451 -30.70 6.24 10.60
N SER A 452 -29.40 6.32 10.88
CA SER A 452 -28.66 5.27 11.57
C SER A 452 -28.65 5.41 13.10
N SER A 453 -29.25 6.48 13.64
CA SER A 453 -29.28 6.73 15.08
C SER A 453 -30.15 5.71 15.82
N TYR A 454 -29.73 5.33 17.03
CA TYR A 454 -30.46 4.41 17.90
C TYR A 454 -31.87 4.89 18.26
N GLN A 455 -32.17 6.18 18.11
CA GLN A 455 -33.48 6.75 18.42
C GLN A 455 -34.47 6.60 17.26
N PHE A 456 -33.99 6.57 16.02
CA PHE A 456 -34.82 6.49 14.81
C PHE A 456 -34.91 5.06 14.26
N ALA A 457 -33.76 4.36 14.15
CA ALA A 457 -33.68 3.05 13.50
C ALA A 457 -34.63 1.97 14.07
N PRO A 458 -34.80 1.81 15.40
CA PRO A 458 -35.71 0.79 15.94
C PRO A 458 -37.20 1.11 15.73
N LYS A 459 -37.56 2.39 15.53
CA LYS A 459 -38.95 2.85 15.40
C LYS A 459 -39.50 2.67 13.99
N HIS A 460 -38.62 2.59 13.00
CA HIS A 460 -38.96 2.47 11.60
C HIS A 460 -38.34 1.20 11.03
N LYS A 461 -39.12 0.11 10.92
CA LYS A 461 -38.71 -1.15 10.27
C LYS A 461 -38.53 -1.01 8.74
N THR A 462 -38.36 0.21 8.24
CA THR A 462 -38.26 0.56 6.82
C THR A 462 -36.91 0.16 6.23
N PHE A 463 -35.85 0.15 7.04
CA PHE A 463 -34.51 -0.23 6.63
C PHE A 463 -34.10 -1.53 7.33
N ASP A 464 -33.49 -2.44 6.59
CA ASP A 464 -32.92 -3.65 7.18
C ASP A 464 -31.64 -3.34 7.99
N SER A 465 -31.17 -4.34 8.75
CA SER A 465 -30.00 -4.19 9.61
C SER A 465 -28.69 -3.98 8.82
N GLN A 466 -28.60 -4.48 7.59
CA GLN A 466 -27.40 -4.38 6.76
C GLN A 466 -27.26 -2.97 6.21
N LEU A 467 -28.35 -2.39 5.71
CA LEU A 467 -28.41 -1.03 5.21
C LEU A 467 -28.17 0.01 6.32
N LEU A 468 -28.72 -0.22 7.52
CA LEU A 468 -28.44 0.62 8.69
C LEU A 468 -26.96 0.57 9.10
N HIS A 469 -26.32 -0.59 9.00
CA HIS A 469 -24.89 -0.72 9.23
C HIS A 469 -24.08 0.02 8.15
N THR A 470 -24.48 -0.08 6.88
CA THR A 470 -23.91 0.69 5.76
C THR A 470 -24.02 2.21 6.00
N PHE A 471 -25.16 2.70 6.47
CA PHE A 471 -25.33 4.11 6.82
C PHE A 471 -24.40 4.55 7.95
N LYS A 472 -24.28 3.75 9.03
CA LYS A 472 -23.32 4.04 10.10
C LYS A 472 -21.90 4.09 9.56
N ASN A 473 -21.52 3.17 8.69
CA ASN A 473 -20.19 3.14 8.12
C ASN A 473 -19.92 4.39 7.29
N PHE A 474 -20.82 4.76 6.37
CA PHE A 474 -20.69 5.97 5.57
C PHE A 474 -20.68 7.26 6.39
N ALA A 475 -21.37 7.28 7.53
CA ALA A 475 -21.46 8.43 8.42
C ALA A 475 -20.26 8.57 9.38
N ASN A 476 -19.66 7.43 9.78
CA ASN A 476 -18.53 7.38 10.71
C ASN A 476 -17.17 7.47 10.01
N VAL A 477 -17.13 7.49 8.68
CA VAL A 477 -15.88 7.68 7.94
C VAL A 477 -15.35 9.10 8.21
N SER A 478 -14.08 9.18 8.60
CA SER A 478 -13.35 10.41 8.90
C SER A 478 -13.40 11.42 7.73
N HIS A 479 -13.07 12.68 8.01
CA HIS A 479 -12.92 13.77 7.03
C HIS A 479 -11.99 13.44 5.84
N ILE A 480 -11.18 12.39 5.95
CA ILE A 480 -10.39 11.79 4.87
C ILE A 480 -11.24 10.67 4.23
N MET A 481 -12.24 11.07 3.45
CA MET A 481 -13.15 10.12 2.81
C MET A 481 -12.39 9.34 1.72
N SER A 482 -12.25 8.01 1.85
CA SER A 482 -11.80 7.18 0.72
C SER A 482 -12.78 7.30 -0.45
N TRP A 483 -12.26 7.50 -1.66
CA TRP A 483 -13.04 7.80 -2.86
C TRP A 483 -14.17 6.79 -3.14
N GLY A 484 -13.91 5.49 -2.95
CA GLY A 484 -14.93 4.44 -3.17
C GLY A 484 -16.12 4.55 -2.20
N THR A 485 -15.87 5.04 -0.99
CA THR A 485 -16.91 5.29 0.01
C THR A 485 -17.75 6.51 -0.36
N LEU A 486 -17.15 7.55 -0.93
CA LEU A 486 -17.84 8.77 -1.34
C LEU A 486 -18.84 8.50 -2.47
N ALA A 487 -18.39 7.82 -3.53
CA ALA A 487 -19.23 7.51 -4.68
C ALA A 487 -20.33 6.50 -4.32
N ALA A 488 -19.99 5.43 -3.57
CA ALA A 488 -20.98 4.48 -3.08
C ALA A 488 -22.05 5.15 -2.21
N ARG A 489 -21.65 6.09 -1.33
CA ARG A 489 -22.58 6.86 -0.52
C ARG A 489 -23.56 7.66 -1.38
N PHE A 490 -23.09 8.37 -2.40
CA PHE A 490 -23.98 9.15 -3.28
C PHE A 490 -24.93 8.26 -4.08
N ARG A 491 -24.46 7.10 -4.59
CA ARG A 491 -25.30 6.12 -5.28
C ARG A 491 -26.39 5.53 -4.39
N VAL A 492 -26.07 5.17 -3.15
CA VAL A 492 -27.07 4.68 -2.20
C VAL A 492 -28.10 5.77 -1.87
N LEU A 493 -27.66 7.02 -1.70
CA LEU A 493 -28.56 8.13 -1.40
C LEU A 493 -29.51 8.47 -2.54
N ILE A 494 -29.07 8.36 -3.80
CA ILE A 494 -29.95 8.58 -4.96
C ILE A 494 -30.92 7.41 -5.15
N GLN A 495 -30.50 6.17 -4.91
CA GLN A 495 -31.37 4.99 -4.99
C GLN A 495 -32.49 5.01 -3.95
N LEU A 496 -32.22 5.56 -2.77
CA LEU A 496 -33.19 5.63 -1.67
C LEU A 496 -33.99 6.94 -1.64
N GLU A 497 -33.94 7.72 -2.72
CA GLU A 497 -34.60 9.03 -2.82
C GLU A 497 -36.09 8.97 -2.45
N ASP A 498 -36.85 8.07 -3.09
CA ASP A 498 -38.30 7.97 -2.89
C ASP A 498 -38.66 7.53 -1.47
N VAL A 499 -37.84 6.65 -0.89
CA VAL A 499 -38.00 6.18 0.49
C VAL A 499 -37.79 7.33 1.47
N PHE A 500 -36.71 8.09 1.30
CA PHE A 500 -36.46 9.25 2.15
C PHE A 500 -37.54 10.33 1.99
N GLN A 501 -37.96 10.63 0.76
CA GLN A 501 -39.03 11.59 0.51
C GLN A 501 -40.35 11.18 1.17
N THR A 502 -40.72 9.90 1.10
CA THR A 502 -41.92 9.37 1.76
C THR A 502 -41.86 9.60 3.27
N ILE A 503 -40.71 9.32 3.89
CA ILE A 503 -40.52 9.50 5.34
C ILE A 503 -40.58 10.98 5.74
N VAL A 504 -39.88 11.88 5.05
CA VAL A 504 -39.85 13.31 5.44
C VAL A 504 -41.14 14.06 5.11
N SER A 505 -41.94 13.54 4.18
CA SER A 505 -43.23 14.10 3.79
C SER A 505 -44.32 13.80 4.81
N ASP A 506 -44.15 12.79 5.68
CA ASP A 506 -45.07 12.51 6.78
C ASP A 506 -45.22 13.77 7.67
N PRO A 507 -46.45 14.29 7.86
CA PRO A 507 -46.70 15.41 8.77
C PRO A 507 -46.18 15.17 10.20
N LYS A 508 -46.14 13.90 10.64
CA LYS A 508 -45.62 13.49 11.95
C LYS A 508 -44.10 13.41 12.00
N PHE A 509 -43.40 13.57 10.87
CA PHE A 509 -41.94 13.57 10.85
C PHE A 509 -41.37 14.68 11.73
N VAL A 510 -41.93 15.89 11.66
CA VAL A 510 -41.59 17.03 12.54
C VAL A 510 -42.64 17.11 13.66
N ALA A 511 -42.83 16.04 14.43
CA ALA A 511 -43.81 16.00 15.52
C ALA A 511 -43.44 16.95 16.68
N SER A 512 -44.46 17.56 17.29
CA SER A 512 -44.37 18.41 18.48
C SER A 512 -44.01 17.66 19.77
N GLU A 513 -43.81 16.35 19.75
CA GLU A 513 -43.44 15.59 20.95
C GLU A 513 -41.92 15.37 21.06
N SER A 514 -41.16 15.76 20.03
CA SER A 514 -39.69 15.67 20.03
C SER A 514 -39.02 16.87 20.70
N SER A 515 -37.85 16.65 21.30
CA SER A 515 -37.04 17.71 21.92
C SER A 515 -36.66 18.79 20.90
N GLU A 516 -36.45 20.02 21.36
CA GLU A 516 -36.16 21.18 20.49
C GLU A 516 -35.01 20.89 19.50
N ASN A 517 -33.90 20.32 19.99
CA ASN A 517 -32.76 19.93 19.16
C ASN A 517 -33.12 18.90 18.08
N GLN A 518 -33.99 17.92 18.39
CA GLN A 518 -34.43 16.91 17.43
C GLN A 518 -35.35 17.50 16.36
N ARG A 519 -36.17 18.50 16.71
CA ARG A 519 -37.01 19.21 15.75
C ARG A 519 -36.17 20.00 14.75
N VAL A 520 -35.15 20.70 15.21
CA VAL A 520 -34.25 21.48 14.34
C VAL A 520 -33.55 20.58 13.32
N ILE A 521 -33.01 19.44 13.76
CA ILE A 521 -32.36 18.46 12.86
C ILE A 521 -33.37 17.90 11.84
N ARG A 522 -34.56 17.50 12.28
CA ARG A 522 -35.62 16.98 11.40
C ARG A 522 -36.10 18.03 10.40
N GLN A 523 -36.20 19.29 10.80
CA GLN A 523 -36.53 20.40 9.89
C GLN A 523 -35.42 20.64 8.87
N SER A 524 -34.14 20.59 9.29
CA SER A 524 -32.98 20.67 8.39
C SER A 524 -33.03 19.56 7.33
N ILE A 525 -33.18 18.31 7.77
CA ILE A 525 -33.29 17.13 6.90
C ILE A 525 -34.48 17.26 5.95
N LYS A 526 -35.66 17.64 6.44
CA LYS A 526 -36.85 17.84 5.61
C LYS A 526 -36.62 18.90 4.54
N LYS A 527 -36.02 20.04 4.92
CA LYS A 527 -35.67 21.12 3.97
C LYS A 527 -34.70 20.64 2.90
N PHE A 528 -33.67 19.88 3.29
CA PHE A 528 -32.69 19.32 2.37
C PHE A 528 -33.31 18.29 1.42
N MET A 529 -34.09 17.34 1.93
CA MET A 529 -34.76 16.30 1.14
C MET A 529 -35.79 16.84 0.14
N LEU A 530 -36.50 17.90 0.50
CA LEU A 530 -37.49 18.55 -0.36
C LEU A 530 -36.89 19.65 -1.25
N SER A 531 -35.59 19.90 -1.18
CA SER A 531 -34.96 20.92 -2.01
C SER A 531 -34.90 20.47 -3.47
N ILE A 532 -35.37 21.34 -4.38
CA ILE A 532 -35.49 21.06 -5.82
C ILE A 532 -34.12 20.75 -6.44
N ASN A 533 -33.06 21.39 -5.95
CA ASN A 533 -31.72 21.29 -6.52
C ASN A 533 -30.92 20.08 -6.01
N ARG A 534 -31.36 19.39 -4.95
CA ARG A 534 -30.62 18.27 -4.34
C ARG A 534 -30.28 17.19 -5.36
N LYS A 535 -31.28 16.75 -6.12
CA LYS A 535 -31.14 15.66 -7.08
C LYS A 535 -30.12 16.02 -8.16
N MET A 536 -30.24 17.22 -8.73
CA MET A 536 -29.28 17.72 -9.72
C MET A 536 -27.86 17.83 -9.15
N THR A 537 -27.69 18.33 -7.92
CA THR A 537 -26.37 18.42 -7.29
C THR A 537 -25.78 17.03 -6.99
N LEU A 538 -26.61 16.06 -6.61
CA LEU A 538 -26.19 14.68 -6.36
C LEU A 538 -25.81 13.95 -7.66
N GLU A 539 -26.59 14.14 -8.73
CA GLU A 539 -26.27 13.64 -10.07
C GLU A 539 -24.97 14.26 -10.58
N LYS A 540 -24.79 15.59 -10.43
CA LYS A 540 -23.54 16.30 -10.76
C LYS A 540 -22.34 15.69 -10.00
N ALA A 541 -22.50 15.39 -8.72
CA ALA A 541 -21.45 14.77 -7.92
C ALA A 541 -21.05 13.37 -8.46
N ILE A 542 -22.03 12.56 -8.82
CA ILE A 542 -21.81 11.21 -9.37
C ILE A 542 -21.16 11.28 -10.75
N THR A 543 -21.60 12.18 -11.62
CA THR A 543 -21.04 12.33 -12.97
C THR A 543 -19.62 12.87 -12.96
N ILE A 544 -19.25 13.73 -11.99
CA ILE A 544 -17.85 14.15 -11.76
C ILE A 544 -16.98 12.98 -11.31
N LEU A 545 -17.47 12.12 -10.40
CA LEU A 545 -16.70 11.01 -9.83
C LEU A 545 -16.50 9.85 -10.81
N THR A 546 -17.47 9.61 -11.69
CA THR A 546 -17.49 8.46 -12.61
C THR A 546 -16.21 8.31 -13.44
N PRO A 547 -15.73 9.32 -14.20
CA PRO A 547 -14.50 9.16 -14.99
C PRO A 547 -13.26 8.94 -14.13
N ILE A 548 -13.22 9.52 -12.91
CA ILE A 548 -12.12 9.29 -11.97
C ILE A 548 -12.14 7.85 -11.44
N GLU A 549 -13.32 7.32 -11.12
CA GLU A 549 -13.48 5.93 -10.65
C GLU A 549 -13.03 4.92 -11.70
N LEU A 550 -13.38 5.11 -12.97
CA LEU A 550 -12.95 4.20 -14.05
C LEU A 550 -11.41 4.06 -14.11
N ILE A 551 -10.70 5.18 -13.98
CA ILE A 551 -9.24 5.20 -13.97
C ILE A 551 -8.69 4.57 -12.68
N LEU A 552 -9.32 4.82 -11.54
CA LEU A 552 -8.96 4.18 -10.27
C LEU A 552 -9.13 2.66 -10.33
N TYR A 553 -10.24 2.17 -10.91
CA TYR A 553 -10.48 0.74 -11.11
C TYR A 553 -9.41 0.09 -11.99
N LYS A 554 -8.97 0.80 -13.02
CA LYS A 554 -7.93 0.35 -13.96
C LYS A 554 -6.55 0.26 -13.33
N PHE A 555 -6.15 1.25 -12.52
CA PHE A 555 -4.77 1.33 -12.01
C PHE A 555 -4.59 0.91 -10.55
N GLN A 556 -5.67 0.59 -9.83
CA GLN A 556 -5.53 0.00 -8.50
C GLN A 556 -4.97 -1.42 -8.56
N ASP A 557 -5.22 -2.17 -9.64
CA ASP A 557 -4.52 -3.41 -9.92
C ASP A 557 -3.14 -3.15 -10.55
N ASP A 558 -2.20 -4.08 -10.42
CA ASP A 558 -0.89 -3.95 -11.08
C ASP A 558 -0.83 -4.69 -12.42
N ARG A 559 -1.94 -4.80 -13.14
CA ARG A 559 -1.96 -5.40 -14.49
C ARG A 559 -1.77 -4.35 -15.58
N ALA A 560 -2.27 -3.14 -15.36
CA ALA A 560 -2.14 -2.06 -16.33
C ALA A 560 -0.67 -1.60 -16.44
N PRO A 561 -0.10 -1.52 -17.67
CA PRO A 561 1.25 -1.02 -17.87
C PRO A 561 1.32 0.49 -17.63
N ILE A 562 2.46 0.97 -17.12
CA ILE A 562 2.66 2.38 -16.79
C ILE A 562 2.56 3.34 -18.00
N SER A 563 2.67 2.83 -19.23
CA SER A 563 2.43 3.60 -20.46
C SER A 563 1.00 4.13 -20.55
N GLU A 564 0.03 3.39 -20.03
CA GLU A 564 -1.38 3.77 -20.08
C GLU A 564 -1.69 4.95 -19.15
N VAL A 565 -0.89 5.19 -18.11
CA VAL A 565 -1.06 6.35 -17.21
C VAL A 565 -0.95 7.66 -17.99
N TYR A 566 0.00 7.77 -18.94
CA TYR A 566 0.13 8.96 -19.78
C TYR A 566 -1.09 9.14 -20.69
N PHE A 567 -1.58 8.05 -21.28
CA PHE A 567 -2.78 8.04 -22.11
C PHE A 567 -4.01 8.51 -21.32
N GLU A 568 -4.30 7.86 -20.19
CA GLU A 568 -5.48 8.13 -19.36
C GLU A 568 -5.42 9.54 -18.73
N SER A 569 -4.23 10.04 -18.40
CA SER A 569 -4.08 11.40 -17.86
C SER A 569 -4.60 12.48 -18.81
N LYS A 570 -4.48 12.25 -20.13
CA LYS A 570 -5.03 13.14 -21.17
C LYS A 570 -6.51 12.89 -21.42
N HIS A 571 -6.92 11.63 -21.48
CA HIS A 571 -8.32 11.26 -21.74
C HIS A 571 -9.24 11.73 -20.61
N LEU A 572 -8.79 11.66 -19.35
CA LEU A 572 -9.57 12.15 -18.23
C LEU A 572 -9.96 13.63 -18.38
N LEU A 573 -9.05 14.47 -18.90
CA LEU A 573 -9.34 15.88 -19.11
C LEU A 573 -10.44 16.08 -20.16
N THR A 574 -10.47 15.26 -21.21
CA THR A 574 -11.54 15.29 -22.22
C THR A 574 -12.84 14.68 -21.73
N ASP A 575 -12.78 13.67 -20.85
CA ASP A 575 -13.98 13.04 -20.29
C ASP A 575 -14.78 14.03 -19.42
N PHE A 576 -14.10 14.97 -18.75
CA PHE A 576 -14.77 16.04 -18.03
C PHE A 576 -15.58 16.98 -18.93
N ASP A 577 -15.24 17.11 -20.22
CA ASP A 577 -16.04 17.92 -21.15
C ASP A 577 -17.42 17.31 -21.42
N ALA A 578 -17.57 15.98 -21.22
CA ALA A 578 -18.83 15.28 -21.36
C ALA A 578 -19.67 15.26 -20.06
N VAL A 579 -19.16 15.79 -18.95
CA VAL A 579 -19.88 15.79 -17.67
C VAL A 579 -21.01 16.82 -17.69
N PHE A 580 -22.23 16.30 -17.59
CA PHE A 580 -23.44 17.13 -17.57
C PHE A 580 -23.54 17.97 -16.28
N GLY A 581 -23.98 19.22 -16.42
CA GLY A 581 -24.29 20.11 -15.30
C GLY A 581 -23.12 20.92 -14.73
N LEU A 582 -21.93 20.85 -15.35
CA LEU A 582 -20.81 21.72 -14.99
C LEU A 582 -20.91 23.09 -15.68
N THR A 583 -20.67 24.14 -14.91
CA THR A 583 -20.37 25.48 -15.46
C THR A 583 -18.94 25.52 -16.02
N THR A 584 -18.64 26.52 -16.86
CA THR A 584 -17.29 26.72 -17.40
C THR A 584 -16.24 26.87 -16.30
N VAL A 585 -16.56 27.61 -15.24
CA VAL A 585 -15.65 27.85 -14.10
C VAL A 585 -15.38 26.55 -13.33
N GLU A 586 -16.41 25.73 -13.11
CA GLU A 586 -16.28 24.43 -12.47
C GLU A 586 -15.44 23.45 -13.29
N LEU A 587 -15.68 23.39 -14.60
CA LEU A 587 -14.92 22.54 -15.52
C LEU A 587 -13.44 22.95 -15.56
N GLU A 588 -13.15 24.25 -15.68
CA GLU A 588 -11.79 24.79 -15.63
C GLU A 588 -11.11 24.49 -14.28
N TYR A 589 -11.85 24.59 -13.18
CA TYR A 589 -11.34 24.27 -11.86
C TYR A 589 -10.97 22.78 -11.75
N ILE A 590 -11.84 21.85 -12.17
CA ILE A 590 -11.56 20.40 -12.15
C ILE A 590 -10.32 20.11 -12.99
N LYS A 591 -10.29 20.60 -14.24
CA LYS A 591 -9.14 20.40 -15.14
C LYS A 591 -7.85 20.93 -14.54
N ARG A 592 -7.88 22.11 -13.91
CA ARG A 592 -6.72 22.71 -13.23
C ARG A 592 -6.25 21.85 -12.07
N VAL A 593 -7.14 21.46 -11.15
CA VAL A 593 -6.81 20.63 -9.98
C VAL A 593 -6.20 19.30 -10.42
N VAL A 594 -6.82 18.62 -11.37
CA VAL A 594 -6.35 17.33 -11.89
C VAL A 594 -4.97 17.47 -12.55
N THR A 595 -4.78 18.52 -13.36
CA THR A 595 -3.48 18.82 -13.99
C THR A 595 -2.39 19.15 -12.96
N GLU A 596 -2.72 19.91 -11.92
CA GLU A 596 -1.80 20.19 -10.81
C GLU A 596 -1.41 18.92 -10.04
N ARG A 597 -2.25 17.88 -10.01
CA ARG A 597 -1.89 16.59 -9.41
C ARG A 597 -0.99 15.74 -10.32
N TRP A 598 -1.13 15.86 -11.63
CA TRP A 598 -0.29 15.15 -12.62
C TRP A 598 1.20 15.46 -12.53
N GLN A 599 1.59 16.65 -12.09
CA GLN A 599 3.01 16.99 -11.88
C GLN A 599 3.69 16.06 -10.83
N TYR A 600 2.90 15.45 -9.94
CA TYR A 600 3.37 14.49 -8.94
C TYR A 600 3.06 13.05 -9.31
N VAL A 601 2.81 12.76 -10.59
CA VAL A 601 2.60 11.40 -11.13
C VAL A 601 3.51 11.22 -12.32
N LEU A 602 3.32 12.06 -13.35
CA LEU A 602 3.97 11.95 -14.65
C LEU A 602 5.46 12.29 -14.54
N SER A 603 6.26 11.25 -14.36
CA SER A 603 7.73 11.28 -14.47
C SER A 603 8.21 10.84 -15.85
N GLU A 604 9.54 10.91 -16.05
CA GLU A 604 10.24 10.36 -17.23
C GLU A 604 9.84 8.92 -17.54
N ALA A 605 9.59 8.09 -16.52
CA ALA A 605 9.20 6.68 -16.69
C ALA A 605 7.92 6.53 -17.54
N HIS A 606 6.94 7.41 -17.32
CA HIS A 606 5.66 7.37 -18.04
C HIS A 606 5.83 7.79 -19.50
N GLY A 607 6.62 8.84 -19.75
CA GLY A 607 6.94 9.30 -21.10
C GLY A 607 7.71 8.24 -21.88
N LEU A 608 8.75 7.66 -21.27
CA LEU A 608 9.56 6.59 -21.86
C LEU A 608 8.71 5.36 -22.17
N ALA A 609 7.90 4.90 -21.22
CA ALA A 609 7.00 3.77 -21.43
C ALA A 609 6.00 4.04 -22.56
N PHE A 610 5.48 5.27 -22.67
CA PHE A 610 4.55 5.64 -23.74
C PHE A 610 5.20 5.73 -25.13
N LEU A 611 6.49 6.03 -25.23
CA LEU A 611 7.26 5.90 -26.48
C LEU A 611 7.55 4.43 -26.83
N LEU A 612 7.91 3.63 -25.83
CA LEU A 612 8.30 2.22 -26.00
C LEU A 612 7.12 1.24 -25.98
N ASP A 613 5.89 1.73 -25.80
CA ASP A 613 4.69 0.94 -26.01
C ASP A 613 4.40 0.90 -27.51
N PRO A 614 4.42 -0.29 -28.15
CA PRO A 614 4.17 -0.40 -29.59
C PRO A 614 2.81 0.16 -29.98
N ARG A 615 1.84 0.18 -29.04
CA ARG A 615 0.49 0.71 -29.26
C ARG A 615 0.49 2.21 -29.50
N TYR A 616 1.34 2.92 -28.76
CA TYR A 616 1.28 4.37 -28.68
C TYR A 616 2.39 5.04 -29.50
N ILE A 617 3.65 4.63 -29.35
CA ILE A 617 4.82 5.21 -30.05
C ILE A 617 4.80 6.75 -29.98
N GLY A 618 4.47 7.29 -28.81
CA GLY A 618 4.38 8.74 -28.58
C GLY A 618 3.17 9.45 -29.22
N LYS A 619 2.11 8.73 -29.60
CA LYS A 619 0.89 9.34 -30.17
C LYS A 619 0.39 10.47 -29.27
N SER A 620 0.10 11.64 -29.82
CA SER A 620 -0.35 12.87 -29.11
C SER A 620 0.71 13.60 -28.26
N MET A 621 1.96 13.14 -28.21
CA MET A 621 3.04 13.94 -27.61
C MET A 621 3.32 15.16 -28.49
N THR A 622 3.58 16.31 -27.86
CA THR A 622 4.12 17.47 -28.59
C THR A 622 5.52 17.14 -29.09
N ARG A 623 5.94 17.77 -30.18
CA ARG A 623 7.28 17.54 -30.76
C ARG A 623 8.38 17.77 -29.72
N ASP A 624 8.35 18.91 -29.04
CA ASP A 624 9.39 19.29 -28.09
C ASP A 624 9.46 18.34 -26.89
N TYR A 625 8.31 17.87 -26.38
CA TYR A 625 8.29 16.90 -25.29
C TYR A 625 8.78 15.53 -25.77
N ARG A 626 8.38 15.11 -26.98
CA ARG A 626 8.86 13.86 -27.58
C ARG A 626 10.38 13.85 -27.72
N GLU A 627 10.97 14.91 -28.26
CA GLU A 627 12.41 15.05 -28.42
C GLU A 627 13.13 14.99 -27.07
N GLN A 628 12.59 15.62 -26.02
CA GLN A 628 13.13 15.52 -24.66
C GLN A 628 13.13 14.08 -24.13
N ILE A 629 12.04 13.33 -24.31
CA ILE A 629 11.96 11.93 -23.84
C ILE A 629 12.85 11.01 -24.70
N GLU A 630 12.95 11.25 -26.01
CA GLU A 630 13.87 10.51 -26.89
C GLU A 630 15.33 10.70 -26.46
N GLU A 631 15.71 11.93 -26.08
CA GLU A 631 17.06 12.20 -25.56
C GLU A 631 17.34 11.44 -24.26
N LEU A 632 16.34 11.22 -23.40
CA LEU A 632 16.46 10.37 -22.22
C LEU A 632 16.69 8.89 -22.56
N ILE A 633 16.09 8.38 -23.65
CA ILE A 633 16.37 7.02 -24.15
C ILE A 633 17.85 6.91 -24.53
N PHE A 634 18.34 7.87 -25.32
CA PHE A 634 19.69 7.79 -25.88
C PHE A 634 20.79 7.93 -24.83
N ASN A 635 20.51 8.68 -23.75
CA ASN A 635 21.45 8.90 -22.65
C ASN A 635 21.19 8.01 -21.43
N PHE A 636 20.33 6.99 -21.53
CA PHE A 636 20.01 6.14 -20.39
C PHE A 636 21.24 5.32 -19.93
N PRO A 637 21.61 5.37 -18.63
CA PRO A 637 22.81 4.69 -18.11
C PRO A 637 22.68 3.15 -18.11
N GLU A 638 23.80 2.43 -18.01
CA GLU A 638 23.81 0.97 -17.74
C GLU A 638 23.81 0.69 -16.26
N THR A 639 24.68 1.42 -15.56
CA THR A 639 24.95 1.20 -14.15
C THR A 639 24.77 2.50 -13.40
N ASP A 640 24.49 2.37 -12.10
CA ASP A 640 24.39 3.53 -11.21
C ASP A 640 25.72 4.27 -11.03
N GLN A 641 26.85 3.72 -11.53
CA GLN A 641 28.18 4.31 -11.44
C GLN A 641 28.57 5.11 -12.69
N ASP A 642 27.74 5.06 -13.74
CA ASP A 642 28.02 5.74 -15.00
C ASP A 642 27.92 7.26 -14.81
N THR A 643 29.04 7.97 -14.93
CA THR A 643 29.14 9.42 -14.69
C THR A 643 29.22 10.25 -15.98
N GLY A 644 29.13 9.61 -17.15
CA GLY A 644 29.22 10.27 -18.45
C GLY A 644 28.50 9.51 -19.57
N VAL A 645 28.30 10.18 -20.71
CA VAL A 645 27.62 9.61 -21.88
C VAL A 645 28.57 8.67 -22.63
N ASN A 646 28.16 7.41 -22.79
CA ASN A 646 28.85 6.46 -23.66
C ASN A 646 28.38 6.66 -25.10
N GLU A 647 29.19 7.32 -25.92
CA GLU A 647 28.88 7.66 -27.31
C GLU A 647 28.63 6.45 -28.23
N GLU A 648 29.25 5.31 -27.96
CA GLU A 648 29.01 4.09 -28.74
C GLU A 648 27.64 3.50 -28.42
N ARG A 649 27.32 3.41 -27.13
CA ARG A 649 26.01 2.93 -26.70
C ARG A 649 24.89 3.89 -27.07
N ARG A 650 25.11 5.20 -26.98
CA ARG A 650 24.17 6.22 -27.46
C ARG A 650 23.83 5.97 -28.92
N ARG A 651 24.84 5.74 -29.78
CA ARG A 651 24.64 5.37 -31.19
C ARG A 651 23.85 4.07 -31.37
N ALA A 652 24.17 3.03 -30.59
CA ALA A 652 23.43 1.76 -30.63
C ALA A 652 21.95 1.93 -30.23
N MET A 653 21.68 2.61 -29.11
CA MET A 653 20.33 2.92 -28.63
C MET A 653 19.54 3.74 -29.67
N THR A 654 20.17 4.73 -30.31
CA THR A 654 19.53 5.51 -31.37
C THR A 654 19.18 4.63 -32.57
N ALA A 655 20.09 3.77 -33.03
CA ALA A 655 19.83 2.87 -34.15
C ALA A 655 18.70 1.88 -33.84
N GLU A 656 18.73 1.26 -32.66
CA GLU A 656 17.69 0.34 -32.19
C GLU A 656 16.34 1.03 -32.05
N TYR A 657 16.29 2.24 -31.50
CA TYR A 657 15.03 2.99 -31.36
C TYR A 657 14.41 3.34 -32.71
N VAL A 658 15.21 3.79 -33.68
CA VAL A 658 14.73 4.11 -35.03
C VAL A 658 14.14 2.87 -35.71
N ASP A 659 14.84 1.73 -35.61
CA ASP A 659 14.40 0.48 -36.19
C ASP A 659 13.12 -0.04 -35.51
N TYR A 660 13.07 -0.05 -34.17
CA TYR A 660 11.87 -0.38 -33.39
C TYR A 660 10.67 0.48 -33.80
N VAL A 661 10.84 1.80 -33.92
CA VAL A 661 9.75 2.72 -34.30
C VAL A 661 9.24 2.39 -35.71
N SER A 662 10.14 2.08 -36.64
CA SER A 662 9.78 1.66 -38.00
C SER A 662 8.98 0.35 -37.98
N TYR A 663 9.48 -0.65 -37.25
CA TYR A 663 8.83 -1.94 -37.08
C TYR A 663 7.43 -1.78 -36.48
N ALA A 664 7.30 -1.10 -35.34
CA ALA A 664 6.03 -0.96 -34.61
C ALA A 664 4.98 -0.19 -35.44
N LYS A 665 5.40 0.85 -36.19
CA LYS A 665 4.51 1.55 -37.14
C LYS A 665 4.03 0.62 -38.25
N ASN A 666 4.93 -0.21 -38.80
CA ASN A 666 4.57 -1.17 -39.84
C ASN A 666 3.57 -2.22 -39.33
N GLN A 667 3.77 -2.75 -38.11
CA GLN A 667 2.82 -3.69 -37.49
C GLN A 667 1.42 -3.07 -37.35
N ARG A 668 1.34 -1.81 -36.88
CA ARG A 668 0.09 -1.08 -36.71
C ARG A 668 -0.60 -0.77 -38.04
N ASN A 669 0.14 -0.23 -39.01
CA ASN A 669 -0.42 0.20 -40.30
C ASN A 669 -0.97 -0.99 -41.11
N ASN A 670 -0.32 -2.15 -41.01
CA ASN A 670 -0.75 -3.36 -41.69
C ASN A 670 -1.74 -4.20 -40.86
N ARG A 671 -2.11 -3.76 -39.66
CA ARG A 671 -2.97 -4.49 -38.71
C ARG A 671 -2.57 -5.96 -38.59
N THR A 672 -1.29 -6.21 -38.35
CA THR A 672 -0.81 -7.58 -38.26
C THR A 672 -1.42 -8.31 -37.06
N TYR A 673 -1.42 -9.64 -37.09
CA TYR A 673 -1.89 -10.44 -35.95
C TYR A 673 -1.18 -10.07 -34.64
N LYS A 674 0.14 -9.81 -34.69
CA LYS A 674 0.92 -9.36 -33.53
C LYS A 674 0.43 -8.02 -32.97
N TRP A 675 0.06 -7.09 -33.84
CA TRP A 675 -0.54 -5.81 -33.45
C TRP A 675 -1.92 -6.03 -32.81
N GLU A 676 -2.79 -6.83 -33.43
CA GLU A 676 -4.14 -7.07 -32.88
C GLU A 676 -4.11 -7.69 -31.48
N LEU A 677 -3.15 -8.58 -31.21
CA LEU A 677 -2.97 -9.15 -29.86
C LEU A 677 -2.64 -8.07 -28.82
N LEU A 678 -1.83 -7.07 -29.18
CA LEU A 678 -1.51 -5.93 -28.31
C LEU A 678 -2.71 -5.00 -28.14
N GLU A 679 -3.41 -4.69 -29.24
CA GLU A 679 -4.57 -3.81 -29.24
C GLU A 679 -5.74 -4.38 -28.41
N LYS A 680 -5.98 -5.69 -28.51
CA LYS A 680 -7.02 -6.41 -27.74
C LYS A 680 -6.61 -6.71 -26.29
N GLY A 681 -5.36 -6.44 -25.90
CA GLY A 681 -4.85 -6.74 -24.56
C GLY A 681 -4.55 -8.22 -24.29
N ASN A 682 -4.64 -9.09 -25.32
CA ASN A 682 -4.27 -10.51 -25.21
C ASN A 682 -2.76 -10.70 -25.04
N ARG A 683 -1.98 -9.67 -25.39
CA ARG A 683 -0.55 -9.58 -25.15
C ARG A 683 -0.23 -8.23 -24.52
N SER A 684 0.56 -8.23 -23.44
CA SER A 684 1.01 -6.99 -22.81
C SER A 684 2.25 -6.42 -23.53
N PRO A 685 2.53 -5.10 -23.40
CA PRO A 685 3.78 -4.53 -23.86
C PRO A 685 5.01 -5.23 -23.28
N LEU A 686 4.94 -5.69 -22.03
CA LEU A 686 6.02 -6.45 -21.41
C LEU A 686 6.28 -7.78 -22.12
N GLN A 687 5.22 -8.54 -22.43
CA GLN A 687 5.34 -9.78 -23.21
C GLN A 687 5.84 -9.53 -24.64
N PHE A 688 5.56 -8.35 -25.21
CA PHE A 688 6.18 -7.94 -26.47
C PHE A 688 7.70 -7.83 -26.34
N TRP A 689 8.18 -7.01 -25.40
CA TRP A 689 9.62 -6.83 -25.17
C TRP A 689 10.33 -8.10 -24.66
N GLN A 690 9.60 -9.04 -24.06
CA GLN A 690 10.16 -10.33 -23.66
C GLN A 690 10.39 -11.29 -24.82
N MET A 691 9.51 -11.35 -25.83
CA MET A 691 9.57 -12.40 -26.86
C MET A 691 9.94 -11.91 -28.27
N ASP A 692 9.67 -10.64 -28.60
CA ASP A 692 9.77 -10.13 -29.99
C ASP A 692 10.89 -9.10 -30.19
N ALA A 693 11.61 -8.72 -29.14
CA ALA A 693 12.55 -7.59 -29.16
C ALA A 693 14.02 -8.01 -29.04
N GLU A 694 14.37 -9.22 -29.47
CA GLU A 694 15.75 -9.72 -29.41
C GLU A 694 16.71 -8.90 -30.29
N ASP A 695 16.19 -8.31 -31.37
CA ASP A 695 16.95 -7.46 -32.30
C ASP A 695 17.36 -6.10 -31.68
N TRP A 696 16.77 -5.71 -30.54
CA TRP A 696 17.05 -4.43 -29.86
C TRP A 696 17.50 -4.64 -28.41
N PRO A 697 18.66 -5.26 -28.15
CA PRO A 697 19.07 -5.69 -26.82
C PRO A 697 19.23 -4.54 -25.81
N HIS A 698 19.75 -3.37 -26.22
CA HIS A 698 19.94 -2.24 -25.32
C HIS A 698 18.59 -1.60 -24.96
N LEU A 699 17.75 -1.39 -25.98
CA LEU A 699 16.41 -0.83 -25.82
C LEU A 699 15.49 -1.77 -25.03
N ARG A 700 15.61 -3.09 -25.28
CA ARG A 700 14.88 -4.14 -24.57
C ARG A 700 15.18 -4.10 -23.08
N SER A 701 16.44 -3.90 -22.67
CA SER A 701 16.78 -3.84 -21.24
C SER A 701 16.04 -2.70 -20.52
N LEU A 702 16.00 -1.52 -21.14
CA LEU A 702 15.26 -0.35 -20.66
C LEU A 702 13.74 -0.61 -20.66
N ALA A 703 13.19 -1.16 -21.74
CA ALA A 703 11.77 -1.44 -21.86
C ALA A 703 11.29 -2.47 -20.81
N LEU A 704 12.07 -3.52 -20.57
CA LEU A 704 11.75 -4.52 -19.53
C LEU A 704 11.76 -3.90 -18.13
N ALA A 705 12.65 -2.92 -17.86
CA ALA A 705 12.62 -2.16 -16.61
C ALA A 705 11.32 -1.33 -16.50
N LEU A 706 10.98 -0.57 -17.53
CA LEU A 706 9.80 0.29 -17.56
C LEU A 706 8.48 -0.48 -17.44
N PHE A 707 8.33 -1.58 -18.17
CA PHE A 707 7.09 -2.34 -18.16
C PHE A 707 6.94 -3.26 -16.94
N SER A 708 7.98 -3.44 -16.13
CA SER A 708 7.89 -4.08 -14.81
C SER A 708 7.38 -3.14 -13.70
N LEU A 709 7.20 -1.86 -14.00
CA LEU A 709 6.76 -0.84 -13.06
C LEU A 709 5.24 -0.89 -12.82
N ALA A 710 4.84 -0.69 -11.57
CA ALA A 710 3.44 -0.63 -11.18
C ALA A 710 2.91 0.82 -11.22
N PRO A 711 1.71 1.08 -11.78
CA PRO A 711 1.18 2.44 -11.94
C PRO A 711 0.75 3.08 -10.60
N SER A 712 0.47 2.27 -9.58
CA SER A 712 -0.08 2.69 -8.30
C SER A 712 0.74 2.17 -7.14
N SER A 713 0.76 2.88 -6.01
CA SER A 713 1.34 2.40 -4.75
C SER A 713 0.38 1.51 -3.95
N VAL A 714 -0.90 1.47 -4.31
CA VAL A 714 -1.94 0.77 -3.55
C VAL A 714 -1.72 -0.73 -3.61
N GLY A 715 -1.61 -1.40 -2.47
CA GLY A 715 -1.53 -2.87 -2.43
C GLY A 715 -2.88 -3.50 -2.75
N SER A 716 -3.05 -4.05 -3.96
CA SER A 716 -4.32 -4.65 -4.41
C SER A 716 -4.47 -6.13 -4.08
N GLU A 717 -3.82 -6.60 -3.00
CA GLU A 717 -4.11 -7.93 -2.44
C GLU A 717 -5.41 -7.86 -1.63
N LYS A 718 -6.49 -7.79 -2.40
CA LYS A 718 -7.88 -7.71 -1.97
C LYS A 718 -8.16 -8.75 -0.87
N SER A 719 -8.78 -8.26 0.20
CA SER A 719 -9.71 -8.94 1.13
C SER A 719 -9.28 -10.20 1.91
N LEU A 720 -8.22 -10.93 1.54
CA LEU A 720 -7.91 -12.20 2.20
C LEU A 720 -7.22 -12.06 3.57
N CYS A 721 -6.36 -11.06 3.77
CA CYS A 721 -5.73 -10.86 5.08
C CYS A 721 -6.45 -9.88 5.99
N VAL A 722 -7.18 -8.87 5.49
CA VAL A 722 -7.89 -7.94 6.40
C VAL A 722 -8.93 -8.69 7.22
N ASN A 723 -9.67 -9.60 6.60
CA ASN A 723 -10.67 -10.40 7.31
C ASN A 723 -10.01 -11.43 8.24
N VAL A 724 -8.95 -12.13 7.79
CA VAL A 724 -8.21 -13.07 8.63
C VAL A 724 -7.55 -12.36 9.82
N LEU A 725 -6.91 -11.22 9.61
CA LEU A 725 -6.29 -10.41 10.66
C LEU A 725 -7.32 -9.76 11.58
N ALA A 726 -8.44 -9.26 11.06
CA ALA A 726 -9.54 -8.75 11.88
C ALA A 726 -10.13 -9.86 12.76
N GLN A 727 -10.47 -11.01 12.17
CA GLN A 727 -10.96 -12.15 12.94
C GLN A 727 -9.94 -12.62 13.98
N SER A 728 -8.68 -12.76 13.59
CA SER A 728 -7.61 -13.27 14.46
C SER A 728 -7.27 -12.28 15.58
N SER A 729 -7.30 -10.97 15.31
CA SER A 729 -7.08 -9.93 16.33
C SER A 729 -8.23 -9.85 17.33
N HIS A 730 -9.49 -9.96 16.87
CA HIS A 730 -10.65 -10.02 17.75
C HIS A 730 -10.65 -11.26 18.65
N ARG A 731 -10.14 -12.39 18.14
CA ARG A 731 -10.14 -13.68 18.82
C ARG A 731 -8.96 -13.89 19.77
N ASN A 732 -7.76 -13.39 19.44
CA ASN A 732 -6.52 -13.80 20.11
C ASN A 732 -5.74 -12.66 20.83
N LYS A 733 -6.24 -11.41 20.87
CA LYS A 733 -5.60 -10.27 21.60
C LYS A 733 -4.09 -10.11 21.32
N PHE A 734 -3.71 -9.98 20.05
CA PHE A 734 -2.31 -9.81 19.65
C PHE A 734 -1.72 -8.43 19.99
N THR A 735 -0.42 -8.42 20.29
CA THR A 735 0.41 -7.23 20.19
C THR A 735 0.59 -6.80 18.74
N PHE A 736 1.01 -5.54 18.53
CA PHE A 736 1.27 -5.03 17.18
C PHE A 736 2.34 -5.84 16.43
N GLU A 737 3.38 -6.29 17.13
CA GLU A 737 4.46 -7.09 16.55
C GLU A 737 3.97 -8.48 16.10
N GLU A 738 3.12 -9.14 16.89
CA GLU A 738 2.50 -10.42 16.50
C GLU A 738 1.58 -10.25 15.30
N MET A 739 0.81 -9.15 15.27
CA MET A 739 -0.05 -8.83 14.13
C MET A 739 0.76 -8.57 12.84
N ARG A 740 1.94 -7.96 12.95
CA ARG A 740 2.90 -7.80 11.83
C ARG A 740 3.40 -9.13 11.30
N ARG A 741 3.81 -10.03 12.18
CA ARG A 741 4.29 -11.36 11.77
C ARG A 741 3.20 -12.18 11.12
N LEU A 742 2.00 -12.16 11.70
CA LEU A 742 0.84 -12.84 11.14
C LEU A 742 0.48 -12.29 9.76
N ALA A 743 0.43 -10.97 9.59
CA ALA A 743 0.19 -10.35 8.29
C ALA A 743 1.24 -10.78 7.26
N PHE A 744 2.53 -10.78 7.65
CA PHE A 744 3.61 -11.22 6.77
C PHE A 744 3.46 -12.68 6.34
N ILE A 745 3.03 -13.57 7.24
CA ILE A 745 2.78 -14.99 6.92
C ILE A 745 1.60 -15.10 5.97
N CYS A 746 0.42 -14.59 6.35
CA CYS A 746 -0.81 -14.82 5.62
C CYS A 746 -0.79 -14.24 4.20
N ILE A 747 -0.19 -13.06 4.01
CA ILE A 747 -0.13 -12.42 2.69
C ILE A 747 0.81 -13.21 1.77
N ASN A 748 2.00 -13.52 2.26
CA ASN A 748 3.05 -14.14 1.44
C ASN A 748 2.85 -15.64 1.18
N ASP A 749 2.10 -16.36 2.03
CA ASP A 749 1.83 -17.80 1.85
C ASP A 749 1.15 -18.08 0.50
N SER A 750 0.19 -17.22 0.11
CA SER A 750 -0.53 -17.28 -1.16
C SER A 750 0.37 -17.16 -2.41
N GLN A 751 1.62 -16.70 -2.24
CA GLN A 751 2.56 -16.46 -3.35
C GLN A 751 3.48 -17.66 -3.63
N PHE A 752 3.35 -18.75 -2.87
CA PHE A 752 4.14 -19.96 -3.01
C PHE A 752 3.26 -21.19 -3.32
N PRO A 753 3.79 -22.19 -4.08
CA PRO A 753 3.05 -23.41 -4.37
C PRO A 753 2.69 -24.16 -3.08
N GLY A 754 1.41 -24.48 -2.90
CA GLY A 754 0.87 -25.10 -1.68
C GLY A 754 0.10 -24.14 -0.76
N GLY A 755 0.16 -22.82 -1.00
CA GLY A 755 -0.68 -21.81 -0.32
C GLY A 755 -2.09 -21.68 -0.89
N GLU A 756 -2.44 -22.47 -1.91
CA GLU A 756 -3.82 -22.61 -2.40
C GLU A 756 -4.63 -23.49 -1.44
N ALA A 757 -4.89 -22.98 -0.22
CA ALA A 757 -6.17 -23.30 0.38
C ALA A 757 -7.20 -22.80 -0.62
N GLN A 758 -8.00 -23.71 -1.19
CA GLN A 758 -9.15 -23.35 -1.99
C GLN A 758 -9.78 -22.13 -1.33
N ASN A 759 -9.77 -21.00 -2.05
CA ASN A 759 -10.73 -19.95 -1.79
C ASN A 759 -12.07 -20.65 -1.97
N ASN A 760 -12.55 -21.30 -0.91
CA ASN A 760 -13.96 -21.35 -0.63
C ASN A 760 -14.31 -19.88 -0.63
N THR A 761 -14.80 -19.45 -1.79
CA THR A 761 -15.87 -18.50 -1.88
C THR A 761 -16.89 -18.94 -0.83
N VAL A 762 -16.65 -18.56 0.44
CA VAL A 762 -17.71 -18.05 1.27
C VAL A 762 -18.34 -17.07 0.34
N SER A 763 -19.50 -17.46 -0.21
CA SER A 763 -20.32 -16.68 -1.11
C SER A 763 -20.07 -15.25 -0.75
N ASP A 764 -19.42 -14.52 -1.67
CA ASP A 764 -19.39 -13.08 -1.65
C ASP A 764 -20.76 -12.70 -1.15
N PHE A 765 -20.86 -12.09 0.04
CA PHE A 765 -22.14 -11.80 0.65
C PHE A 765 -22.82 -10.91 -0.37
N GLY A 766 -23.64 -11.54 -1.20
CA GLY A 766 -24.24 -10.93 -2.35
C GLY A 766 -25.04 -9.83 -1.74
N VAL A 767 -24.63 -8.59 -2.02
CA VAL A 767 -25.60 -7.53 -2.13
C VAL A 767 -26.60 -8.12 -3.12
N GLY A 768 -27.75 -8.54 -2.59
CA GLY A 768 -28.86 -9.06 -3.36
C GLY A 768 -29.36 -7.92 -4.22
N ASP A 769 -28.65 -7.68 -5.31
CA ASP A 769 -29.05 -6.97 -6.50
C ASP A 769 -27.87 -7.08 -7.48
N THR A 770 -28.05 -7.92 -8.50
CA THR A 770 -27.16 -8.08 -9.65
C THR A 770 -26.86 -6.76 -10.40
N ALA A 771 -27.51 -5.65 -10.02
CA ALA A 771 -27.23 -4.30 -10.51
C ALA A 771 -26.02 -3.62 -9.85
N LEU A 772 -25.49 -4.14 -8.74
CA LEU A 772 -24.41 -3.51 -7.96
C LEU A 772 -23.14 -4.36 -7.82
N SER A 773 -23.08 -5.53 -8.48
CA SER A 773 -21.82 -6.26 -8.66
C SER A 773 -20.91 -5.53 -9.66
N PRO A 774 -19.57 -5.53 -9.46
CA PRO A 774 -18.60 -5.04 -10.44
C PRO A 774 -18.78 -5.64 -11.85
N ASP A 775 -19.25 -6.89 -11.96
CA ASP A 775 -19.56 -7.54 -13.24
C ASP A 775 -20.90 -7.09 -13.83
N GLY A 776 -21.85 -6.68 -12.97
CA GLY A 776 -23.14 -6.13 -13.39
C GLY A 776 -23.03 -4.78 -14.09
N MET A 777 -22.02 -3.97 -13.75
CA MET A 777 -21.79 -2.65 -14.38
C MET A 777 -21.29 -2.76 -15.84
N MET A 778 -20.55 -3.82 -16.19
CA MET A 778 -20.11 -4.06 -17.58
C MET A 778 -21.27 -4.47 -18.49
N MET A 779 -22.35 -5.04 -17.95
CA MET A 779 -23.49 -5.51 -18.74
C MET A 779 -24.42 -4.39 -19.21
N TRP A 780 -24.32 -3.18 -18.63
CA TRP A 780 -25.11 -2.01 -19.03
C TRP A 780 -24.44 -1.15 -20.12
N MET A 781 -23.24 -1.54 -20.59
CA MET A 781 -22.46 -0.80 -21.59
C MET A 781 -22.28 -1.56 -22.93
N ILE A 782 -23.10 -2.58 -23.19
CA ILE A 782 -23.27 -3.17 -24.54
C ILE A 782 -24.64 -2.77 -25.10
#